data_AF-A0A3L6JGN8-F1
#
_entry.id   AF-A0A3L6JGN8-F1
#
_cell.length_a   1.000
_cell.length_b   1.000
_cell.length_c   1.000
_cell.angle_alpha   90.00
_cell.angle_beta   90.00
_cell.angle_gamma   90.00
#
_symmetry.space_group_name_H-M   'P 1'
#
loop_
_entity.id
_entity.type
_entity.pdbx_description
1 polymer ?
#
loop_
_entity_poly.entity_id
_entity_poly.type
_entity_poly.pdbx_seq_one_letter_code
_entity_poly.pdbx_strand_id
1 'polypeptide(L)'
;MASASVLGSTTGHGYPIGDAVGVGSMMEANSEAVAGNVAPLILSVSTPLKASEELELLSMEWDLERTPGPEILPEQLVVAGGYARGVSSHVSMLTWEKGIADPFNIEERVELISKKLADLEAATSASGLGVENEGLAVLRKFSGRLNRTLFLDMLDRQFQGSWSTLRIKPEDVDVELVIRQSYRKDFTTMPPGVNISERSSPEFLLPDADDAALTEHFKHRILSPSAVRALSVQVPEIGRAILKEMNRYAYSGEEADIARALTAALVRFLGRTDMRFAELDSIAKEAVDFTSTAKNAIRILGDAVEQHVSSGTSLRLAEHKERLDTAVESLIVKLPSPTRDVVTWFLHEMTSAMMKSAGGDLPGEVEFKAWQLKSATGYFLTYARKVSDYFAEQLYRFLIVSFARAGIMNSLHSLHQEMLEKGLSPTDLVLFNMLYDELLSKFKSALGRRACEGTTERNPGQLMVAIVQEIVDEFSRDNPRNMAQFRNMVQVARSEIEAKHKVEERDGVQGLDRLGEALLVRLSDLETLVTQTLQDIADTLLSKRFITQLADLTTTEQSKLSAEFIRLVELQEGKSAQWKSEARKIVNDALQGAAMGKGTAPRLLTLTQNLHEAIRTGPSTESVLQRVKSEAERLQAEYEREVEEWEIACSRIESENVRIRDENETREGLLKQASADYARETAQYEQLKQAYDPSTVPGSPPEPPETLEQRVLRIERAHPVQMPKSMPTKPEAPEELLVADELRDTIAANIETASRDEKSLQSILIDRLNSMRDQPANQMGDQVVNIADGFHEYLLESTIRSIGKLLPRASRVYLKSPEEPDLIYLVSYEYKKDEMMVQIGSNFLR
;
A
#
# COMPACT_ATOMS: atom_id res chain seq x y z
N MET A 1 -9.68 33.53 -2.87
CA MET A 1 -8.79 33.40 -1.69
C MET A 1 -8.85 32.01 -1.07
N ALA A 2 -10.03 31.40 -0.88
CA ALA A 2 -10.18 29.93 -0.91
C ALA A 2 -10.93 29.51 -2.20
N SER A 3 -10.61 28.37 -2.80
CA SER A 3 -11.37 27.79 -3.92
C SER A 3 -12.34 26.70 -3.45
N ALA A 4 -12.04 26.04 -2.33
CA ALA A 4 -12.89 25.03 -1.71
C ALA A 4 -12.54 24.83 -0.22
N SER A 5 -13.53 24.37 0.55
CA SER A 5 -13.44 23.95 1.95
C SER A 5 -14.22 22.66 2.16
N VAL A 6 -13.60 21.66 2.75
CA VAL A 6 -14.21 20.37 3.10
C VAL A 6 -14.03 20.16 4.60
N LEU A 7 -15.11 20.27 5.35
CA LEU A 7 -15.16 19.95 6.77
C LEU A 7 -15.56 18.48 6.93
N GLY A 8 -14.70 17.69 7.55
CA GLY A 8 -15.00 16.34 8.02
C GLY A 8 -14.96 16.30 9.53
N SER A 9 -15.85 15.57 10.16
CA SER A 9 -15.89 15.41 11.62
C SER A 9 -16.39 14.01 11.99
N THR A 10 -15.86 13.49 13.08
CA THR A 10 -16.31 12.22 13.67
C THR A 10 -16.88 12.53 15.05
N THR A 11 -18.14 12.16 15.27
CA THR A 11 -18.83 12.29 16.57
C THR A 11 -18.17 11.43 17.64
N GLY A 12 -18.48 11.67 18.92
CA GLY A 12 -17.99 10.86 20.04
C GLY A 12 -18.45 9.40 19.96
N HIS A 13 -19.56 9.12 19.27
CA HIS A 13 -20.03 7.77 18.96
C HIS A 13 -19.43 7.15 17.68
N GLY A 14 -18.52 7.85 16.99
CA GLY A 14 -17.84 7.34 15.79
C GLY A 14 -18.57 7.57 14.47
N TYR A 15 -19.71 8.26 14.47
CA TYR A 15 -20.42 8.59 13.22
C TYR A 15 -19.71 9.71 12.44
N PRO A 16 -19.48 9.54 11.13
CA PRO A 16 -18.93 10.58 10.29
C PRO A 16 -20.00 11.62 9.93
N ILE A 17 -19.61 12.88 9.99
CA ILE A 17 -20.37 14.05 9.55
C ILE A 17 -19.44 14.85 8.65
N GLY A 18 -19.95 15.39 7.55
CA GLY A 18 -19.11 16.20 6.70
C GLY A 18 -19.91 17.12 5.80
N ASP A 19 -19.27 18.20 5.39
CA ASP A 19 -19.80 19.15 4.42
C ASP A 19 -18.66 19.69 3.54
N ALA A 20 -18.93 19.94 2.27
CA ALA A 20 -18.01 20.56 1.34
C ALA A 20 -18.67 21.75 0.64
N VAL A 21 -17.92 22.85 0.54
CA VAL A 21 -18.32 24.09 -0.11
C VAL A 21 -17.19 24.50 -1.04
N GLY A 22 -17.50 24.93 -2.26
CA GLY A 22 -16.49 25.35 -3.21
C GLY A 22 -17.01 26.30 -4.28
N VAL A 23 -16.08 26.92 -5.00
CA VAL A 23 -16.39 27.80 -6.14
C VAL A 23 -16.72 26.92 -7.35
N GLY A 24 -17.99 26.53 -7.46
CA GLY A 24 -18.51 25.64 -8.50
C GLY A 24 -19.64 24.76 -7.97
N SER A 25 -20.75 24.68 -8.68
CA SER A 25 -22.01 24.09 -8.20
C SER A 25 -21.94 22.60 -7.83
N MET A 26 -21.00 21.85 -8.42
CA MET A 26 -20.95 20.39 -8.25
C MET A 26 -20.36 19.93 -6.92
N MET A 27 -19.45 20.70 -6.30
CA MET A 27 -18.88 20.33 -5.01
C MET A 27 -19.90 20.44 -3.89
N GLU A 28 -20.67 21.53 -3.86
CA GLU A 28 -21.75 21.73 -2.89
C GLU A 28 -22.89 20.73 -3.11
N ALA A 29 -23.25 20.44 -4.37
CA ALA A 29 -24.27 19.43 -4.69
C ALA A 29 -23.88 18.01 -4.25
N ASN A 30 -22.59 17.70 -4.14
CA ASN A 30 -22.06 16.40 -3.72
C ASN A 30 -21.35 16.48 -2.36
N SER A 31 -21.71 17.47 -1.54
CA SER A 31 -21.03 17.84 -0.31
C SER A 31 -20.75 16.65 0.62
N GLU A 32 -21.76 15.82 0.91
CA GLU A 32 -21.64 14.66 1.80
C GLU A 32 -20.68 13.61 1.25
N ALA A 33 -20.69 13.37 -0.08
CA ALA A 33 -19.78 12.41 -0.71
C ALA A 33 -18.33 12.91 -0.68
N VAL A 34 -18.10 14.19 -0.94
CA VAL A 34 -16.74 14.77 -0.89
C VAL A 34 -16.17 14.66 0.52
N ALA A 35 -16.94 15.10 1.51
CA ALA A 35 -16.47 15.09 2.89
C ALA A 35 -16.32 13.66 3.45
N GLY A 36 -17.24 12.75 3.09
CA GLY A 36 -17.16 11.33 3.45
C GLY A 36 -15.96 10.60 2.85
N ASN A 37 -15.45 11.05 1.69
CA ASN A 37 -14.27 10.47 1.06
C ASN A 37 -12.95 11.11 1.53
N VAL A 38 -12.95 12.41 1.85
CA VAL A 38 -11.75 13.13 2.30
C VAL A 38 -11.42 12.83 3.77
N ALA A 39 -12.43 12.72 4.64
CA ALA A 39 -12.19 12.51 6.08
C ALA A 39 -11.39 11.23 6.40
N PRO A 40 -11.71 10.04 5.81
CA PRO A 40 -10.94 8.82 6.03
C PRO A 40 -9.46 8.94 5.61
N LEU A 41 -9.16 9.74 4.59
CA LEU A 41 -7.77 10.01 4.17
C LEU A 41 -7.03 10.72 5.31
N ILE A 42 -7.59 11.82 5.83
CA ILE A 42 -6.95 12.56 6.94
C ILE A 42 -6.78 11.65 8.17
N LEU A 43 -7.80 10.84 8.48
CA LEU A 43 -7.77 9.91 9.61
C LEU A 43 -6.73 8.80 9.46
N SER A 44 -6.36 8.41 8.24
CA SER A 44 -5.31 7.41 8.04
C SER A 44 -3.93 7.88 8.49
N VAL A 45 -3.72 9.20 8.59
CA VAL A 45 -2.50 9.82 9.12
C VAL A 45 -2.65 10.16 10.61
N SER A 46 -3.76 10.77 11.00
CA SER A 46 -3.93 11.23 12.39
C SER A 46 -4.10 10.09 13.39
N THR A 47 -4.73 8.98 12.99
CA THR A 47 -5.01 7.86 13.90
C THR A 47 -3.73 7.13 14.34
N PRO A 48 -2.79 6.77 13.44
CA PRO A 48 -1.50 6.22 13.85
C PRO A 48 -0.71 7.15 14.77
N LEU A 49 -0.65 8.45 14.45
CA LEU A 49 0.08 9.44 15.28
C LEU A 49 -0.50 9.54 16.69
N LYS A 50 -1.83 9.54 16.82
CA LYS A 50 -2.49 9.54 18.13
C LYS A 50 -2.30 8.22 18.88
N ALA A 51 -2.31 7.10 18.18
CA ALA A 51 -2.21 5.77 18.81
C ALA A 51 -0.80 5.41 19.28
N SER A 52 0.25 5.78 18.52
CA SER A 52 1.63 5.40 18.86
C SER A 52 2.42 6.48 19.60
N GLU A 53 2.13 7.76 19.36
CA GLU A 53 2.88 8.90 19.93
C GLU A 53 2.02 9.82 20.80
N GLU A 54 0.71 9.57 20.92
CA GLU A 54 -0.25 10.44 21.62
C GLU A 54 -0.27 11.88 21.08
N LEU A 55 0.08 12.06 19.80
CA LEU A 55 0.13 13.37 19.15
C LEU A 55 -1.14 13.66 18.35
N GLU A 56 -1.56 14.92 18.38
CA GLU A 56 -2.68 15.40 17.58
C GLU A 56 -2.20 16.19 16.37
N LEU A 57 -2.86 15.95 15.23
CA LEU A 57 -2.60 16.68 14.00
C LEU A 57 -3.15 18.10 14.11
N LEU A 58 -2.26 19.09 14.11
CA LEU A 58 -2.62 20.51 14.04
C LEU A 58 -2.85 20.90 12.59
N SER A 59 -1.83 20.71 11.74
CA SER A 59 -1.98 20.95 10.30
C SER A 59 -1.04 20.15 9.42
N MET A 60 -1.45 19.94 8.17
CA MET A 60 -0.61 19.44 7.08
C MET A 60 -0.74 20.39 5.90
N GLU A 61 0.38 20.71 5.27
CA GLU A 61 0.44 21.67 4.18
C GLU A 61 1.09 21.04 2.95
N TRP A 62 0.49 21.25 1.78
CA TRP A 62 1.07 20.93 0.49
C TRP A 62 1.13 22.17 -0.38
N ASP A 63 2.31 22.44 -0.91
CA ASP A 63 2.51 23.38 -2.00
C ASP A 63 2.02 22.74 -3.29
N LEU A 64 1.16 23.45 -4.02
CA LEU A 64 0.60 22.97 -5.27
C LEU A 64 1.46 23.49 -6.43
N GLU A 65 2.36 22.64 -6.92
CA GLU A 65 3.13 22.95 -8.11
C GLU A 65 2.22 22.92 -9.34
N ARG A 66 2.36 23.95 -10.18
CA ARG A 66 1.59 24.10 -11.42
C ARG A 66 2.51 24.00 -12.63
N THR A 67 1.99 23.37 -13.68
CA THR A 67 2.49 23.63 -15.04
C THR A 67 2.06 25.05 -15.45
N PRO A 68 2.94 25.87 -16.06
CA PRO A 68 2.55 27.19 -16.53
C PRO A 68 1.33 27.13 -17.45
N GLY A 69 0.30 27.92 -17.14
CA GLY A 69 -0.94 27.98 -17.91
C GLY A 69 -1.64 29.33 -17.73
N PRO A 70 -2.63 29.66 -18.58
CA PRO A 70 -3.35 30.93 -18.52
C PRO A 70 -4.37 31.00 -17.36
N GLU A 71 -4.68 29.86 -16.73
CA GLU A 71 -5.64 29.78 -15.64
C GLU A 71 -5.01 30.15 -14.29
N ILE A 72 -5.74 30.93 -13.50
CA ILE A 72 -5.44 31.09 -12.08
C ILE A 72 -5.84 29.77 -11.44
N LEU A 73 -4.94 29.15 -10.67
CA LEU A 73 -5.18 27.91 -9.92
C LEU A 73 -4.77 28.07 -8.45
N PRO A 74 -5.32 27.24 -7.53
CA PRO A 74 -4.86 27.20 -6.15
C PRO A 74 -3.36 26.92 -6.04
N GLU A 75 -2.71 27.51 -5.04
CA GLU A 75 -1.26 27.39 -4.80
C GLU A 75 -0.91 26.55 -3.56
N GLN A 76 -1.87 26.32 -2.66
CA GLN A 76 -1.67 25.51 -1.45
C GLN A 76 -2.91 24.68 -1.12
N LEU A 77 -2.68 23.46 -0.67
CA LEU A 77 -3.65 22.63 0.04
C LEU A 77 -3.26 22.64 1.52
N VAL A 78 -4.21 22.98 2.40
CA VAL A 78 -4.01 23.01 3.85
C VAL A 78 -5.07 22.15 4.50
N VAL A 79 -4.64 21.22 5.33
CA VAL A 79 -5.51 20.45 6.22
C VAL A 79 -5.23 20.89 7.64
N ALA A 80 -6.26 21.31 8.37
CA ALA A 80 -6.17 21.62 9.80
C ALA A 80 -7.05 20.67 10.59
N GLY A 81 -6.55 20.15 11.70
CA GLY A 81 -7.28 19.25 12.61
C GLY A 81 -7.57 19.92 13.94
N GLY A 82 -8.62 19.48 14.63
CA GLY A 82 -8.94 19.91 15.99
C GLY A 82 -9.74 18.85 16.72
N TYR A 83 -9.38 18.57 17.97
CA TYR A 83 -10.03 17.54 18.79
C TYR A 83 -10.57 18.15 20.08
N ALA A 84 -11.81 17.81 20.43
CA ALA A 84 -12.39 18.19 21.71
C ALA A 84 -13.41 17.16 22.17
N ARG A 85 -13.26 16.68 23.41
CA ARG A 85 -14.24 15.82 24.12
C ARG A 85 -14.69 14.58 23.32
N GLY A 86 -13.76 13.90 22.65
CA GLY A 86 -14.07 12.70 21.86
C GLY A 86 -14.46 12.99 20.41
N VAL A 87 -14.69 14.25 20.03
CA VAL A 87 -15.00 14.67 18.66
C VAL A 87 -13.72 15.13 17.98
N SER A 88 -13.40 14.52 16.84
CA SER A 88 -12.30 14.95 15.95
C SER A 88 -12.89 15.63 14.74
N SER A 89 -12.47 16.86 14.46
CA SER A 89 -12.86 17.60 13.26
C SER A 89 -11.62 17.98 12.46
N HIS A 90 -11.77 18.02 11.14
CA HIS A 90 -10.72 18.38 10.21
C HIS A 90 -11.30 19.24 9.10
N VAL A 91 -10.56 20.26 8.67
CA VAL A 91 -10.92 21.08 7.52
C VAL A 91 -9.81 20.96 6.48
N SER A 92 -10.16 20.52 5.28
CA SER A 92 -9.30 20.55 4.10
C SER A 92 -9.64 21.76 3.23
N MET A 93 -8.65 22.56 2.83
CA MET A 93 -8.85 23.84 2.16
C MET A 93 -7.89 23.99 0.99
N LEU A 94 -8.39 24.57 -0.10
CA LEU A 94 -7.57 24.99 -1.23
C LEU A 94 -7.47 26.51 -1.25
N THR A 95 -6.26 27.05 -1.17
CA THR A 95 -6.00 28.48 -1.14
C THR A 95 -5.38 28.96 -2.45
N TRP A 96 -5.73 30.18 -2.86
CA TRP A 96 -5.28 30.76 -4.12
C TRP A 96 -3.86 31.33 -4.07
N GLU A 97 -3.37 31.68 -2.89
CA GLU A 97 -2.00 32.18 -2.68
C GLU A 97 -1.42 31.50 -1.44
N LYS A 98 -0.13 31.15 -1.50
CA LYS A 98 0.57 30.48 -0.42
C LYS A 98 0.64 31.33 0.86
N GLY A 99 0.28 30.71 1.99
CA GLY A 99 0.36 31.32 3.32
C GLY A 99 -0.64 32.44 3.59
N ILE A 100 -1.72 32.52 2.82
CA ILE A 100 -2.90 33.29 3.21
C ILE A 100 -3.60 32.65 4.42
N ALA A 101 -3.59 31.33 4.51
CA ALA A 101 -4.28 30.57 5.55
C ALA A 101 -3.32 30.26 6.70
N ASP A 102 -3.49 30.95 7.84
CA ASP A 102 -2.75 30.62 9.07
C ASP A 102 -3.30 29.32 9.70
N PRO A 103 -2.52 28.24 9.74
CA PRO A 103 -2.98 26.95 10.27
C PRO A 103 -3.37 27.01 11.74
N PHE A 104 -2.74 27.86 12.57
CA PHE A 104 -3.04 27.95 14.00
C PHE A 104 -4.39 28.64 14.25
N ASN A 105 -4.66 29.75 13.56
CA ASN A 105 -5.97 30.41 13.65
C ASN A 105 -7.10 29.52 13.15
N ILE A 106 -6.83 28.69 12.14
CA ILE A 106 -7.81 27.74 11.61
C ILE A 106 -8.02 26.64 12.63
N GLU A 107 -6.95 26.06 13.18
CA GLU A 107 -7.03 25.03 14.19
C GLU A 107 -7.83 25.48 15.42
N GLU A 108 -7.58 26.68 15.97
CA GLU A 108 -8.37 27.22 17.09
C GLU A 108 -9.88 27.24 16.77
N ARG A 109 -10.24 27.56 15.52
CA ARG A 109 -11.63 27.53 15.06
C ARG A 109 -12.14 26.10 14.88
N VAL A 110 -11.32 25.18 14.36
CA VAL A 110 -11.69 23.75 14.24
C VAL A 110 -11.90 23.13 15.62
N GLU A 111 -11.06 23.44 16.61
CA GLU A 111 -11.23 22.98 17.99
C GLU A 111 -12.54 23.52 18.60
N LEU A 112 -12.85 24.80 18.36
CA LEU A 112 -14.14 25.38 18.77
C LEU A 112 -15.32 24.66 18.10
N ILE A 113 -15.19 24.26 16.83
CA ILE A 113 -16.19 23.47 16.11
C ILE A 113 -16.35 22.10 16.76
N SER A 114 -15.25 21.37 17.01
CA SER A 114 -15.27 20.08 17.70
C SER A 114 -15.96 20.17 19.04
N LYS A 115 -15.68 21.22 19.83
CA LYS A 115 -16.32 21.46 21.12
C LYS A 115 -17.82 21.69 20.99
N LYS A 116 -18.26 22.51 20.03
CA LYS A 116 -19.69 22.77 19.80
C LYS A 116 -20.42 21.55 19.29
N LEU A 117 -19.80 20.74 18.44
CA LEU A 117 -20.35 19.46 17.98
C LEU A 117 -20.51 18.49 19.16
N ALA A 118 -19.52 18.39 20.04
CA ALA A 118 -19.61 17.57 21.25
C ALA A 118 -20.72 18.06 22.21
N ASP A 119 -20.86 19.38 22.39
CA ASP A 119 -21.93 19.97 23.20
C ASP A 119 -23.32 19.66 22.62
N LEU A 120 -23.46 19.71 21.29
CA LEU A 120 -24.70 19.37 20.60
C LEU A 120 -25.02 17.87 20.64
N GLU A 121 -24.02 17.02 20.51
CA GLU A 121 -24.17 15.57 20.64
C GLU A 121 -24.66 15.23 22.05
N ALA A 122 -24.04 15.80 23.09
CA ALA A 122 -24.49 15.64 24.47
C ALA A 122 -25.93 16.16 24.68
N ALA A 123 -26.27 17.32 24.12
CA ALA A 123 -27.62 17.89 24.22
C ALA A 123 -28.67 17.02 23.50
N THR A 124 -28.32 16.46 22.35
CA THR A 124 -29.19 15.56 21.58
C THR A 124 -29.48 14.29 22.37
N SER A 125 -28.44 13.66 22.93
CA SER A 125 -28.56 12.47 23.78
C SER A 125 -29.38 12.77 25.04
N ALA A 126 -29.21 13.94 25.64
CA ALA A 126 -30.00 14.37 26.81
C ALA A 126 -31.48 14.67 26.49
N SER A 127 -31.80 15.00 25.23
CA SER A 127 -33.16 15.37 24.79
C SER A 127 -34.06 14.16 24.48
N GLY A 128 -33.52 12.94 24.52
CA GLY A 128 -34.26 11.71 24.20
C GLY A 128 -34.56 11.53 22.71
N LEU A 129 -33.93 12.31 21.83
CA LEU A 129 -33.99 12.12 20.38
C LEU A 129 -33.22 10.85 20.00
N GLY A 130 -33.70 10.14 18.97
CA GLY A 130 -32.96 9.02 18.42
C GLY A 130 -31.64 9.50 17.82
N VAL A 131 -30.50 9.09 18.39
CA VAL A 131 -29.15 9.55 17.99
C VAL A 131 -28.91 9.35 16.49
N GLU A 132 -29.26 8.18 15.97
CA GLU A 132 -29.04 7.81 14.57
C GLU A 132 -29.96 8.54 13.57
N ASN A 133 -31.25 8.72 13.91
CA ASN A 133 -32.24 9.23 12.95
C ASN A 133 -32.40 10.75 13.01
N GLU A 134 -32.49 11.32 14.22
CA GLU A 134 -32.83 12.73 14.43
C GLU A 134 -31.59 13.53 14.85
N GLY A 135 -30.73 12.92 15.68
CA GLY A 135 -29.50 13.53 16.16
C GLY A 135 -28.49 13.84 15.08
N LEU A 136 -28.17 12.86 14.23
CA LEU A 136 -27.25 13.05 13.12
C LEU A 136 -27.74 14.10 12.12
N ALA A 137 -29.05 14.19 11.88
CA ALA A 137 -29.60 15.21 10.99
C ALA A 137 -29.38 16.64 11.52
N VAL A 138 -29.52 16.84 12.84
CA VAL A 138 -29.24 18.12 13.50
C VAL A 138 -27.75 18.46 13.41
N LEU A 139 -26.88 17.50 13.74
CA LEU A 139 -25.44 17.69 13.71
C LEU A 139 -24.93 18.00 12.28
N ARG A 140 -25.46 17.31 11.25
CA ARG A 140 -25.14 17.59 9.84
C ARG A 140 -25.53 19.00 9.41
N LYS A 141 -26.76 19.44 9.73
CA LYS A 141 -27.21 20.81 9.41
C LYS A 141 -26.37 21.87 10.10
N PHE A 142 -25.95 21.61 11.34
CA PHE A 142 -25.07 22.49 12.07
C PHE A 142 -23.67 22.55 11.45
N SER A 143 -23.08 21.40 11.14
CA SER A 143 -21.79 21.28 10.44
C SER A 143 -21.79 22.04 9.12
N GLY A 144 -22.83 21.89 8.28
CA GLY A 144 -22.89 22.59 7.00
C GLY A 144 -23.01 24.11 7.13
N ARG A 145 -23.76 24.61 8.14
CA ARG A 145 -23.79 26.05 8.44
C ARG A 145 -22.41 26.56 8.85
N LEU A 146 -21.70 25.83 9.70
CA LEU A 146 -20.37 26.20 10.16
C LEU A 146 -19.35 26.19 9.02
N ASN A 147 -19.37 25.17 8.17
CA ASN A 147 -18.45 25.07 7.03
C ASN A 147 -18.67 26.23 6.05
N ARG A 148 -19.92 26.62 5.78
CA ARG A 148 -20.24 27.82 4.99
C ARG A 148 -19.74 29.10 5.64
N THR A 149 -19.90 29.25 6.96
CA THR A 149 -19.35 30.41 7.68
C THR A 149 -17.83 30.43 7.60
N LEU A 150 -17.16 29.30 7.84
CA LEU A 150 -15.71 29.15 7.71
C LEU A 150 -15.26 29.54 6.29
N PHE A 151 -15.94 29.03 5.26
CA PHE A 151 -15.65 29.34 3.86
C PHE A 151 -15.81 30.84 3.54
N LEU A 152 -16.86 31.49 4.03
CA LEU A 152 -17.05 32.92 3.86
C LEU A 152 -15.98 33.73 4.60
N ASP A 153 -15.64 33.35 5.83
CA ASP A 153 -14.62 34.00 6.63
C ASP A 153 -13.23 33.88 5.94
N MET A 154 -12.96 32.75 5.27
CA MET A 154 -11.77 32.56 4.41
C MET A 154 -11.76 33.47 3.17
N LEU A 155 -12.93 33.83 2.65
CA LEU A 155 -13.05 34.80 1.55
C LEU A 155 -12.95 36.25 2.03
N ASP A 156 -13.24 36.55 3.29
CA ASP A 156 -13.34 37.91 3.83
C ASP A 156 -12.05 38.41 4.52
N ARG A 157 -10.90 37.79 4.21
CA ARG A 157 -9.57 38.16 4.72
C ARG A 157 -9.32 37.92 6.21
N GLN A 158 -10.28 37.43 6.99
CA GLN A 158 -10.09 37.21 8.44
C GLN A 158 -9.05 36.13 8.79
N PHE A 159 -8.75 35.25 7.84
CA PHE A 159 -7.67 34.27 7.96
C PHE A 159 -6.31 34.78 7.47
N GLN A 160 -6.24 36.01 6.93
CA GLN A 160 -4.99 36.63 6.50
C GLN A 160 -4.13 36.98 7.73
N GLY A 161 -3.24 36.06 8.08
CA GLY A 161 -1.98 36.40 8.73
C GLY A 161 -0.89 36.49 7.67
N SER A 162 0.02 37.46 7.76
CA SER A 162 1.33 37.24 7.13
C SER A 162 2.00 36.05 7.83
N TRP A 163 2.77 35.25 7.09
CA TRP A 163 3.68 34.21 7.63
C TRP A 163 4.43 34.69 8.89
N SER A 164 4.60 35.99 9.12
CA SER A 164 5.15 36.58 10.34
C SER A 164 4.40 36.28 11.65
N THR A 165 3.27 35.55 11.63
CA THR A 165 2.58 35.04 12.83
C THR A 165 3.02 33.62 13.23
N LEU A 166 4.03 33.04 12.55
CA LEU A 166 4.78 31.84 12.95
C LEU A 166 5.13 31.90 14.45
N ARG A 167 4.43 31.14 15.29
CA ARG A 167 4.92 30.86 16.65
C ARG A 167 6.14 29.94 16.62
N ILE A 168 6.32 29.15 15.55
CA ILE A 168 7.42 28.19 15.43
C ILE A 168 7.91 28.07 13.97
N LYS A 169 9.15 28.46 13.75
CA LYS A 169 9.93 28.32 12.51
C LYS A 169 10.83 27.09 12.56
N PRO A 170 11.42 26.67 11.42
CA PRO A 170 12.49 25.68 11.42
C PRO A 170 13.67 26.05 12.32
N GLU A 171 13.89 27.34 12.57
CA GLU A 171 14.93 27.84 13.49
C GLU A 171 14.57 27.67 14.99
N ASP A 172 13.27 27.51 15.29
CA ASP A 172 12.72 27.45 16.65
C ASP A 172 12.51 26.00 17.11
N VAL A 173 12.94 25.01 16.32
CA VAL A 173 12.87 23.59 16.66
C VAL A 173 14.25 22.96 16.56
N ASP A 174 14.54 22.04 17.46
CA ASP A 174 15.73 21.23 17.39
C ASP A 174 15.46 20.01 16.50
N VAL A 175 16.26 19.84 15.43
CA VAL A 175 16.07 18.74 14.48
C VAL A 175 16.54 17.44 15.13
N GLU A 176 15.60 16.52 15.29
CA GLU A 176 15.81 15.26 16.00
C GLU A 176 15.97 14.09 15.04
N LEU A 177 15.34 14.14 13.87
CA LEU A 177 15.30 13.03 12.94
C LEU A 177 15.34 13.57 11.51
N VAL A 178 16.28 13.05 10.72
CA VAL A 178 16.40 13.34 9.30
C VAL A 178 16.22 12.06 8.50
N ILE A 179 15.35 12.09 7.50
CA ILE A 179 15.07 10.95 6.63
C ILE A 179 15.27 11.41 5.20
N ARG A 180 16.18 10.75 4.49
CA ARG A 180 16.37 10.96 3.04
C ARG A 180 15.59 9.89 2.28
N GLN A 181 14.90 10.25 1.23
CA GLN A 181 14.11 9.27 0.48
C GLN A 181 14.21 9.55 -1.00
N SER A 182 14.34 8.51 -1.80
CA SER A 182 14.16 8.66 -3.23
C SER A 182 12.67 8.77 -3.53
N TYR A 183 12.30 9.77 -4.32
CA TYR A 183 10.93 9.96 -4.74
C TYR A 183 10.85 10.15 -6.24
N ARG A 184 9.74 9.72 -6.81
CA ARG A 184 9.39 9.98 -8.21
C ARG A 184 8.06 10.70 -8.29
N LYS A 185 7.91 11.52 -9.32
CA LYS A 185 6.60 12.09 -9.66
C LYS A 185 5.77 11.00 -10.33
N ASP A 186 4.60 10.74 -9.79
CA ASP A 186 3.68 9.72 -10.25
C ASP A 186 2.50 10.37 -10.98
N PHE A 187 2.45 10.14 -12.29
CA PHE A 187 1.42 10.65 -13.19
C PHE A 187 0.43 9.56 -13.63
N THR A 188 0.44 8.38 -12.98
CA THR A 188 -0.47 7.27 -13.32
C THR A 188 -1.94 7.60 -13.14
N THR A 189 -2.23 8.56 -12.26
CA THR A 189 -3.57 9.11 -12.01
C THR A 189 -3.49 10.62 -12.00
N MET A 190 -4.59 11.28 -12.39
CA MET A 190 -4.75 12.73 -12.25
C MET A 190 -5.62 13.05 -11.02
N PRO A 191 -5.23 14.00 -10.16
CA PRO A 191 -3.99 14.79 -10.18
C PRO A 191 -2.72 13.94 -9.95
N PRO A 192 -1.56 14.39 -10.49
CA PRO A 192 -0.30 13.71 -10.24
C PRO A 192 0.09 13.82 -8.77
N GLY A 193 1.05 13.00 -8.32
CA GLY A 193 1.51 13.00 -6.94
C GLY A 193 2.97 12.62 -6.79
N VAL A 194 3.40 12.53 -5.54
CA VAL A 194 4.69 11.96 -5.18
C VAL A 194 4.48 10.47 -4.89
N ASN A 195 5.45 9.64 -5.28
CA ASN A 195 5.52 8.23 -4.91
C ASN A 195 6.93 7.96 -4.36
N ILE A 196 7.00 7.41 -3.14
CA ILE A 196 8.27 7.16 -2.44
C ILE A 196 8.77 5.76 -2.76
N SER A 197 9.94 5.65 -3.41
CA SER A 197 10.47 4.38 -3.91
C SER A 197 11.46 3.70 -2.96
N GLU A 198 12.37 4.46 -2.35
CA GLU A 198 13.40 3.93 -1.44
C GLU A 198 13.41 4.70 -0.11
N ARG A 199 13.36 3.94 0.98
CA ARG A 199 13.52 4.48 2.35
C ARG A 199 15.01 4.46 2.70
N SER A 200 15.64 5.62 2.86
CA SER A 200 16.91 5.64 3.59
C SER A 200 16.66 5.43 5.09
N SER A 201 17.68 4.96 5.78
CA SER A 201 17.66 4.79 7.23
C SER A 201 17.39 6.12 7.93
N PRO A 202 16.46 6.16 8.91
CA PRO A 202 16.25 7.35 9.73
C PRO A 202 17.53 7.73 10.48
N GLU A 203 18.03 8.94 10.26
CA GLU A 203 19.18 9.50 10.95
C GLU A 203 18.69 10.23 12.19
N PHE A 204 18.77 9.57 13.35
CA PHE A 204 18.43 10.17 14.63
C PHE A 204 19.59 11.01 15.16
N LEU A 205 19.30 12.24 15.52
CA LEU A 205 20.25 13.22 16.06
C LEU A 205 19.98 13.48 17.54
N LEU A 206 20.99 14.00 18.25
CA LEU A 206 20.83 14.59 19.56
C LEU A 206 21.17 16.08 19.46
N PRO A 207 20.31 16.96 19.99
CA PRO A 207 20.63 18.39 20.07
C PRO A 207 21.71 18.69 21.11
N ASP A 208 22.21 19.92 21.10
CA ASP A 208 23.23 20.38 22.04
C ASP A 208 22.59 20.74 23.40
N ALA A 209 22.61 19.80 24.35
CA ALA A 209 22.17 20.00 25.73
C ALA A 209 22.92 19.06 26.70
N ASP A 210 22.66 19.18 28.02
CA ASP A 210 23.21 18.27 29.01
C ASP A 210 22.48 16.91 29.03
N ASP A 211 23.11 15.86 29.57
CA ASP A 211 22.56 14.48 29.50
C ASP A 211 21.20 14.35 30.22
N ALA A 212 20.94 15.18 31.23
CA ALA A 212 19.67 15.19 31.96
C ALA A 212 18.55 15.80 31.10
N ALA A 213 18.76 16.99 30.52
CA ALA A 213 17.81 17.60 29.60
C ALA A 213 17.61 16.75 28.34
N LEU A 214 18.68 16.12 27.83
CA LEU A 214 18.58 15.20 26.69
C LEU A 214 17.79 13.93 27.00
N THR A 215 17.89 13.39 28.23
CA THR A 215 17.12 12.21 28.64
C THR A 215 15.64 12.55 28.75
N GLU A 216 15.30 13.72 29.31
CA GLU A 216 13.92 14.19 29.36
C GLU A 216 13.38 14.46 27.96
N HIS A 217 14.12 15.22 27.15
CA HIS A 217 13.80 15.47 25.74
C HIS A 217 13.57 14.17 24.95
N PHE A 218 14.31 13.10 25.25
CA PHE A 218 14.15 11.80 24.59
C PHE A 218 12.73 11.21 24.72
N LYS A 219 12.03 11.49 25.83
CA LYS A 219 10.65 11.05 26.09
C LYS A 219 9.62 11.73 25.20
N HIS A 220 9.98 12.88 24.63
CA HIS A 220 9.11 13.68 23.78
C HIS A 220 9.39 13.45 22.29
N ARG A 221 10.31 12.57 21.90
CA ARG A 221 10.65 12.36 20.47
C ARG A 221 9.65 11.48 19.75
N ILE A 222 9.54 11.67 18.44
CA ILE A 222 8.78 10.77 17.55
C ILE A 222 9.70 9.63 17.11
N LEU A 223 9.43 8.41 17.57
CA LEU A 223 10.34 7.27 17.41
C LEU A 223 9.70 6.03 16.76
N SER A 224 8.37 5.87 16.84
CA SER A 224 7.69 4.68 16.32
C SER A 224 7.77 4.60 14.79
N PRO A 225 8.09 3.42 14.20
CA PRO A 225 8.16 3.26 12.75
C PRO A 225 6.85 3.62 12.04
N SER A 226 5.70 3.35 12.63
CA SER A 226 4.41 3.74 12.07
C SER A 226 4.22 5.26 12.01
N ALA A 227 4.60 6.02 13.04
CA ALA A 227 4.54 7.49 13.00
C ALA A 227 5.55 8.06 11.99
N VAL A 228 6.79 7.54 12.02
CA VAL A 228 7.84 7.92 11.06
C VAL A 228 7.39 7.64 9.62
N ARG A 229 6.73 6.52 9.35
CA ARG A 229 6.15 6.19 8.04
C ARG A 229 4.97 7.09 7.69
N ALA A 230 4.09 7.40 8.64
CA ALA A 230 2.97 8.30 8.41
C ALA A 230 3.47 9.67 7.93
N LEU A 231 4.47 10.23 8.62
CA LEU A 231 5.06 11.52 8.27
C LEU A 231 5.91 11.47 7.01
N SER A 232 6.81 10.49 6.88
CA SER A 232 7.76 10.48 5.75
C SER A 232 7.18 9.94 4.43
N VAL A 233 6.14 9.11 4.47
CA VAL A 233 5.58 8.48 3.26
C VAL A 233 4.12 8.86 3.05
N GLN A 234 3.26 8.63 4.06
CA GLN A 234 1.81 8.81 3.85
C GLN A 234 1.44 10.28 3.62
N VAL A 235 2.02 11.22 4.37
CA VAL A 235 1.76 12.66 4.19
C VAL A 235 2.15 13.15 2.77
N PRO A 236 3.35 12.88 2.24
CA PRO A 236 3.68 13.22 0.86
C PRO A 236 2.71 12.64 -0.18
N GLU A 237 2.23 11.41 0.02
CA GLU A 237 1.38 10.71 -0.95
C GLU A 237 -0.11 11.11 -0.85
N ILE A 238 -0.61 11.41 0.36
CA ILE A 238 -2.04 11.61 0.61
C ILE A 238 -2.59 12.91 0.03
N GLY A 239 -1.73 13.93 -0.15
CA GLY A 239 -2.11 15.18 -0.82
C GLY A 239 -2.72 14.92 -2.19
N ARG A 240 -2.20 13.93 -2.94
CA ARG A 240 -2.78 13.50 -4.23
C ARG A 240 -4.19 12.95 -4.06
N ALA A 241 -4.41 12.08 -3.06
CA ALA A 241 -5.71 11.45 -2.83
C ALA A 241 -6.77 12.48 -2.43
N ILE A 242 -6.42 13.43 -1.56
CA ILE A 242 -7.31 14.54 -1.16
C ILE A 242 -7.66 15.39 -2.37
N LEU A 243 -6.65 15.83 -3.15
CA LEU A 243 -6.89 16.61 -4.36
C LEU A 243 -7.72 15.84 -5.38
N LYS A 244 -7.54 14.53 -5.53
CA LYS A 244 -8.33 13.71 -6.45
C LYS A 244 -9.81 13.74 -6.11
N GLU A 245 -10.14 13.55 -4.83
CA GLU A 245 -11.53 13.61 -4.37
C GLU A 245 -12.14 15.01 -4.54
N MET A 246 -11.39 16.06 -4.22
CA MET A 246 -11.84 17.43 -4.45
C MET A 246 -12.01 17.72 -5.96
N ASN A 247 -11.04 17.33 -6.79
CA ASN A 247 -11.01 17.55 -8.23
C ASN A 247 -12.16 16.85 -8.96
N ARG A 248 -12.62 15.70 -8.45
CA ARG A 248 -13.78 14.99 -9.00
C ARG A 248 -15.04 15.86 -9.05
N TYR A 249 -15.16 16.83 -8.15
CA TYR A 249 -16.34 17.70 -8.01
C TYR A 249 -16.03 19.21 -8.16
N ALA A 250 -14.76 19.59 -8.32
CA ALA A 250 -14.32 20.98 -8.45
C ALA A 250 -14.46 21.54 -9.87
N TYR A 251 -15.69 21.51 -10.41
CA TYR A 251 -16.01 22.09 -11.71
C TYR A 251 -17.45 22.64 -11.74
N SER A 252 -17.72 23.50 -12.72
CA SER A 252 -19.07 23.99 -12.99
C SER A 252 -19.86 22.93 -13.76
N GLY A 253 -21.05 22.56 -13.25
CA GLY A 253 -21.94 21.64 -13.96
C GLY A 253 -22.33 22.16 -15.34
N GLU A 254 -22.43 23.49 -15.49
CA GLU A 254 -22.69 24.18 -16.75
C GLU A 254 -21.58 23.91 -17.78
N GLU A 255 -20.31 24.05 -17.40
CA GLU A 255 -19.17 23.81 -18.30
C GLU A 255 -19.17 22.38 -18.85
N ALA A 256 -19.47 21.40 -17.99
CA ALA A 256 -19.57 19.99 -18.37
C ALA A 256 -20.78 19.71 -19.28
N ASP A 257 -21.96 20.24 -18.96
CA ASP A 257 -23.16 20.06 -19.78
C ASP A 257 -22.97 20.71 -21.17
N ILE A 258 -22.30 21.86 -21.25
CA ILE A 258 -21.97 22.51 -22.53
C ILE A 258 -20.96 21.69 -23.35
N ALA A 259 -19.89 21.19 -22.71
CA ALA A 259 -18.92 20.33 -23.39
C ALA A 259 -19.58 19.07 -23.95
N ARG A 260 -20.50 18.45 -23.20
CA ARG A 260 -21.29 17.30 -23.65
C ARG A 260 -22.15 17.64 -24.87
N ALA A 261 -22.86 18.77 -24.83
CA ALA A 261 -23.68 19.23 -25.94
C ALA A 261 -22.84 19.51 -27.21
N LEU A 262 -21.67 20.13 -27.07
CA LEU A 262 -20.74 20.37 -28.17
C LEU A 262 -20.18 19.07 -28.76
N THR A 263 -19.79 18.10 -27.94
CA THR A 263 -19.33 16.78 -28.41
C THR A 263 -20.42 16.03 -29.17
N ALA A 264 -21.65 16.02 -28.65
CA ALA A 264 -22.78 15.39 -29.32
C ALA A 264 -23.18 16.11 -30.63
N ALA A 265 -23.01 17.43 -30.70
CA ALA A 265 -23.19 18.20 -31.93
C ALA A 265 -22.10 17.92 -32.96
N LEU A 266 -20.83 17.77 -32.52
CA LEU A 266 -19.72 17.37 -33.39
C LEU A 266 -19.97 15.99 -34.00
N VAL A 267 -20.38 15.00 -33.20
CA VAL A 267 -20.72 13.65 -33.70
C VAL A 267 -21.81 13.70 -34.78
N ARG A 268 -22.85 14.52 -34.57
CA ARG A 268 -23.91 14.73 -35.58
C ARG A 268 -23.39 15.43 -36.82
N PHE A 269 -22.52 16.42 -36.66
CA PHE A 269 -21.89 17.14 -37.77
C PHE A 269 -21.03 16.21 -38.65
N LEU A 270 -20.27 15.32 -38.01
CA LEU A 270 -19.41 14.34 -38.70
C LEU A 270 -20.19 13.13 -39.22
N GLY A 271 -21.37 12.84 -38.67
CA GLY A 271 -22.20 11.68 -39.01
C GLY A 271 -21.63 10.34 -38.53
N ARG A 272 -20.62 10.36 -37.66
CA ARG A 272 -19.92 9.17 -37.16
C ARG A 272 -19.29 9.42 -35.78
N THR A 273 -19.08 8.34 -35.03
CA THR A 273 -18.46 8.37 -33.69
C THR A 273 -17.02 7.88 -33.66
N ASP A 274 -16.63 7.11 -34.68
CA ASP A 274 -15.37 6.38 -34.70
C ASP A 274 -14.44 6.95 -35.77
N MET A 275 -13.19 7.21 -35.37
CA MET A 275 -12.18 7.88 -36.18
C MET A 275 -10.98 6.98 -36.40
N ARG A 276 -10.52 6.88 -37.66
CA ARG A 276 -9.30 6.13 -37.99
C ARG A 276 -8.08 7.04 -37.99
N PHE A 277 -6.91 6.48 -37.68
CA PHE A 277 -5.65 7.23 -37.69
C PHE A 277 -5.39 7.93 -39.04
N ALA A 278 -5.72 7.28 -40.16
CA ALA A 278 -5.57 7.84 -41.51
C ALA A 278 -6.38 9.13 -41.76
N GLU A 279 -7.37 9.43 -40.91
CA GLU A 279 -8.31 10.55 -41.07
C GLU A 279 -7.97 11.74 -40.16
N LEU A 280 -6.93 11.64 -39.33
CA LEU A 280 -6.57 12.61 -38.29
C LEU A 280 -6.52 14.06 -38.81
N ASP A 281 -5.82 14.29 -39.93
CA ASP A 281 -5.66 15.63 -40.52
C ASP A 281 -6.97 16.18 -41.12
N SER A 282 -7.86 15.31 -41.61
CA SER A 282 -9.18 15.72 -42.12
C SER A 282 -10.08 16.16 -40.96
N ILE A 283 -10.13 15.34 -39.90
CA ILE A 283 -10.95 15.61 -38.72
C ILE A 283 -10.51 16.89 -38.02
N ALA A 284 -9.19 17.15 -37.95
CA ALA A 284 -8.66 18.38 -37.38
C ALA A 284 -9.19 19.63 -38.08
N LYS A 285 -9.32 19.60 -39.42
CA LYS A 285 -9.87 20.70 -40.21
C LYS A 285 -11.38 20.83 -40.00
N GLU A 286 -12.11 19.70 -40.10
CA GLU A 286 -13.56 19.65 -39.88
C GLU A 286 -13.96 20.15 -38.49
N ALA A 287 -13.14 19.89 -37.47
CA ALA A 287 -13.36 20.37 -36.11
C ALA A 287 -13.21 21.89 -35.97
N VAL A 288 -12.28 22.52 -36.69
CA VAL A 288 -12.13 23.98 -36.73
C VAL A 288 -13.36 24.61 -37.39
N ASP A 289 -13.82 24.04 -38.50
CA ASP A 289 -15.03 24.49 -39.21
C ASP A 289 -16.30 24.33 -38.33
N PHE A 290 -16.42 23.20 -37.64
CA PHE A 290 -17.49 22.96 -36.66
C PHE A 290 -17.44 23.99 -35.52
N THR A 291 -16.25 24.26 -34.97
CA THR A 291 -16.11 25.19 -33.83
C THR A 291 -16.50 26.61 -34.23
N SER A 292 -16.19 27.05 -35.46
CA SER A 292 -16.68 28.31 -36.01
C SER A 292 -18.21 28.34 -36.10
N THR A 293 -18.82 27.24 -36.54
CA THR A 293 -20.28 27.07 -36.58
C THR A 293 -20.90 27.12 -35.19
N ALA A 294 -20.31 26.44 -34.20
CA ALA A 294 -20.75 26.44 -32.81
C ALA A 294 -20.66 27.83 -32.17
N LYS A 295 -19.58 28.58 -32.41
CA LYS A 295 -19.44 29.97 -31.96
C LYS A 295 -20.54 30.87 -32.52
N ASN A 296 -20.89 30.70 -33.79
CA ASN A 296 -22.00 31.42 -34.40
C ASN A 296 -23.35 31.03 -33.78
N ALA A 297 -23.57 29.75 -33.48
CA ALA A 297 -24.76 29.29 -32.78
C ALA A 297 -24.86 29.91 -31.37
N ILE A 298 -23.79 29.88 -30.58
CA ILE A 298 -23.75 30.49 -29.24
C ILE A 298 -24.05 32.00 -29.31
N ARG A 299 -23.60 32.69 -30.36
CA ARG A 299 -23.96 34.09 -30.60
C ARG A 299 -25.47 34.26 -30.83
N ILE A 300 -26.08 33.42 -31.66
CA ILE A 300 -27.54 33.41 -31.91
C ILE A 300 -28.31 33.16 -30.61
N LEU A 301 -27.85 32.21 -29.78
CA LEU A 301 -28.45 31.97 -28.47
C LEU A 301 -28.35 33.21 -27.58
N GLY A 302 -27.19 33.88 -27.58
CA GLY A 302 -27.00 35.14 -26.87
C GLY A 302 -27.99 36.22 -27.29
N ASP A 303 -28.19 36.41 -28.60
CA ASP A 303 -29.16 37.35 -29.16
C ASP A 303 -30.60 37.00 -28.71
N ALA A 304 -30.96 35.71 -28.74
CA ALA A 304 -32.28 35.23 -28.29
C ALA A 304 -32.51 35.44 -26.79
N VAL A 305 -31.50 35.13 -25.97
CA VAL A 305 -31.51 35.36 -24.52
C VAL A 305 -31.66 36.84 -24.20
N GLU A 306 -30.91 37.72 -24.87
CA GLU A 306 -30.99 39.16 -24.64
C GLU A 306 -32.37 39.71 -24.99
N GLN A 307 -32.97 39.27 -26.12
CA GLN A 307 -34.33 39.63 -26.50
C GLN A 307 -35.36 39.16 -25.46
N HIS A 308 -35.25 37.92 -24.99
CA HIS A 308 -36.17 37.35 -24.01
C HIS A 308 -36.05 37.99 -22.63
N VAL A 309 -34.82 38.13 -22.11
CA VAL A 309 -34.52 38.81 -20.83
C VAL A 309 -35.03 40.25 -20.86
N SER A 310 -34.83 40.96 -21.97
CA SER A 310 -35.31 42.35 -22.15
C SER A 310 -36.84 42.45 -22.26
N SER A 311 -37.54 41.38 -22.65
CA SER A 311 -39.01 41.37 -22.72
C SER A 311 -39.67 41.54 -21.35
N GLY A 312 -38.99 41.14 -20.27
CA GLY A 312 -39.51 41.21 -18.91
C GLY A 312 -40.77 40.37 -18.64
N THR A 313 -41.11 39.46 -19.55
CA THR A 313 -42.29 38.58 -19.46
C THR A 313 -42.24 37.73 -18.20
N SER A 314 -43.38 37.54 -17.55
CA SER A 314 -43.53 36.68 -16.37
C SER A 314 -44.06 35.33 -16.82
N LEU A 315 -43.26 34.26 -16.66
CA LEU A 315 -43.62 32.91 -17.09
C LEU A 315 -43.07 31.89 -16.09
N ARG A 316 -43.49 30.64 -16.23
CA ARG A 316 -42.85 29.51 -15.54
C ARG A 316 -41.55 29.10 -16.24
N LEU A 317 -40.69 28.35 -15.56
CA LEU A 317 -39.39 27.91 -16.10
C LEU A 317 -39.53 27.16 -17.44
N ALA A 318 -40.51 26.26 -17.55
CA ALA A 318 -40.78 25.50 -18.78
C ALA A 318 -41.24 26.39 -19.95
N GLU A 319 -42.06 27.40 -19.66
CA GLU A 319 -42.58 28.35 -20.66
C GLU A 319 -41.49 29.34 -21.10
N HIS A 320 -40.57 29.72 -20.21
CA HIS A 320 -39.37 30.46 -20.57
C HIS A 320 -38.48 29.68 -21.54
N LYS A 321 -38.34 28.36 -21.33
CA LYS A 321 -37.63 27.47 -22.26
C LYS A 321 -38.27 27.48 -23.65
N GLU A 322 -39.58 27.23 -23.73
CA GLU A 322 -40.32 27.22 -24.99
C GLU A 322 -40.22 28.54 -25.75
N ARG A 323 -40.25 29.67 -25.01
CA ARG A 323 -40.10 31.00 -25.60
C ARG A 323 -38.71 31.21 -26.20
N LEU A 324 -37.67 30.74 -25.53
CA LEU A 324 -36.29 30.78 -26.03
C LEU A 324 -36.10 29.86 -27.24
N ASP A 325 -36.66 28.65 -27.20
CA ASP A 325 -36.65 27.72 -28.33
C ASP A 325 -37.29 28.34 -29.58
N THR A 326 -38.47 28.97 -29.42
CA THR A 326 -39.15 29.70 -30.50
C THR A 326 -38.31 30.88 -31.04
N ALA A 327 -37.68 31.63 -30.14
CA ALA A 327 -36.84 32.77 -30.52
C ALA A 327 -35.61 32.31 -31.33
N VAL A 328 -34.97 31.23 -30.89
CA VAL A 328 -33.87 30.57 -31.59
C VAL A 328 -34.29 30.14 -32.98
N GLU A 329 -35.41 29.41 -33.12
CA GLU A 329 -35.94 28.94 -34.40
C GLU A 329 -36.14 30.08 -35.41
N SER A 330 -36.62 31.23 -34.93
CA SER A 330 -36.84 32.41 -35.78
C SER A 330 -35.53 33.02 -36.33
N LEU A 331 -34.42 32.89 -35.59
CA LEU A 331 -33.13 33.49 -35.94
C LEU A 331 -32.30 32.59 -36.88
N ILE A 332 -32.51 31.28 -36.85
CA ILE A 332 -31.73 30.29 -37.63
C ILE A 332 -32.26 30.07 -39.06
N VAL A 333 -33.42 30.63 -39.43
CA VAL A 333 -34.07 30.48 -40.76
C VAL A 333 -33.16 30.90 -41.93
N LYS A 334 -32.07 31.61 -41.67
CA LYS A 334 -31.10 32.07 -42.68
C LYS A 334 -29.93 31.09 -42.93
N LEU A 335 -29.78 30.02 -42.15
CA LEU A 335 -28.67 29.07 -42.28
C LEU A 335 -28.92 28.01 -43.38
N PRO A 336 -27.89 27.51 -44.07
CA PRO A 336 -28.02 26.40 -45.04
C PRO A 336 -28.62 25.13 -44.41
N SER A 337 -29.45 24.37 -45.14
CA SER A 337 -30.22 23.23 -44.61
C SER A 337 -29.40 22.20 -43.79
N PRO A 338 -28.27 21.64 -44.28
CA PRO A 338 -27.54 20.61 -43.51
C PRO A 338 -26.88 21.17 -42.24
N THR A 339 -26.42 22.42 -42.27
CA THR A 339 -25.87 23.10 -41.08
C THR A 339 -26.97 23.51 -40.11
N ARG A 340 -28.15 23.88 -40.65
CA ARG A 340 -29.31 24.30 -39.87
C ARG A 340 -29.78 23.19 -38.94
N ASP A 341 -29.89 21.95 -39.40
CA ASP A 341 -30.39 20.86 -38.57
C ASP A 341 -29.49 20.60 -37.35
N VAL A 342 -28.17 20.55 -37.56
CA VAL A 342 -27.18 20.39 -36.48
C VAL A 342 -27.21 21.57 -35.51
N VAL A 343 -27.26 22.81 -36.03
CA VAL A 343 -27.31 24.02 -35.21
C VAL A 343 -28.61 24.12 -34.42
N THR A 344 -29.74 23.77 -35.02
CA THR A 344 -31.06 23.75 -34.36
C THR A 344 -31.03 22.80 -33.18
N TRP A 345 -30.58 21.56 -33.41
CA TRP A 345 -30.46 20.56 -32.35
C TRP A 345 -29.52 21.04 -31.23
N PHE A 346 -28.34 21.54 -31.59
CA PHE A 346 -27.37 22.05 -30.61
C PHE A 346 -27.95 23.18 -29.75
N LEU A 347 -28.70 24.11 -30.35
CA LEU A 347 -29.28 25.23 -29.62
C LEU A 347 -30.42 24.81 -28.68
N HIS A 348 -31.22 23.82 -29.05
CA HIS A 348 -32.23 23.27 -28.14
C HIS A 348 -31.58 22.57 -26.93
N GLU A 349 -30.51 21.80 -27.13
CA GLU A 349 -29.76 21.21 -26.02
C GLU A 349 -29.15 22.28 -25.10
N MET A 350 -28.54 23.31 -25.68
CA MET A 350 -27.98 24.42 -24.93
C MET A 350 -29.05 25.17 -24.13
N THR A 351 -30.24 25.40 -24.72
CA THR A 351 -31.37 26.02 -24.04
C THR A 351 -31.88 25.14 -22.90
N SER A 352 -31.96 23.82 -23.11
CA SER A 352 -32.34 22.86 -22.08
C SER A 352 -31.35 22.84 -20.91
N ALA A 353 -30.05 22.78 -21.19
CA ALA A 353 -28.98 22.81 -20.18
C ALA A 353 -28.97 24.13 -19.39
N MET A 354 -29.15 25.26 -20.09
CA MET A 354 -29.24 26.59 -19.46
C MET A 354 -30.45 26.71 -18.53
N MET A 355 -31.62 26.20 -18.95
CA MET A 355 -32.83 26.23 -18.11
C MET A 355 -32.75 25.28 -16.92
N LYS A 356 -32.08 24.14 -17.09
CA LYS A 356 -31.76 23.22 -15.98
C LYS A 356 -30.88 23.90 -14.94
N SER A 357 -29.82 24.61 -15.36
CA SER A 357 -28.97 25.40 -14.46
C SER A 357 -29.78 26.49 -13.74
N ALA A 358 -30.61 27.25 -14.46
CA ALA A 358 -31.47 28.28 -13.87
C ALA A 358 -32.52 27.73 -12.88
N GLY A 359 -33.02 26.51 -13.09
CA GLY A 359 -33.97 25.84 -12.21
C GLY A 359 -33.39 25.39 -10.86
N GLY A 360 -32.06 25.38 -10.71
CA GLY A 360 -31.42 25.14 -9.40
C GLY A 360 -31.61 26.32 -8.44
N ASP A 361 -31.62 27.55 -8.96
CA ASP A 361 -31.72 28.78 -8.18
C ASP A 361 -33.15 29.31 -8.06
N LEU A 362 -34.04 28.93 -8.98
CA LEU A 362 -35.39 29.44 -9.10
C LEU A 362 -36.43 28.31 -8.99
N PRO A 363 -37.46 28.46 -8.14
CA PRO A 363 -38.49 27.42 -7.98
C PRO A 363 -39.28 27.23 -9.29
N GLY A 364 -39.22 26.03 -9.85
CA GLY A 364 -39.75 25.72 -11.19
C GLY A 364 -41.27 25.88 -11.35
N GLU A 365 -42.04 25.82 -10.27
CA GLU A 365 -43.51 25.96 -10.31
C GLU A 365 -44.00 27.41 -10.15
N VAL A 366 -43.11 28.35 -9.82
CA VAL A 366 -43.46 29.75 -9.58
C VAL A 366 -43.18 30.57 -10.83
N GLU A 367 -44.09 31.48 -11.15
CA GLU A 367 -43.85 32.47 -12.20
C GLU A 367 -42.81 33.50 -11.74
N PHE A 368 -41.85 33.78 -12.60
CA PHE A 368 -40.87 34.83 -12.37
C PHE A 368 -40.62 35.59 -13.66
N LYS A 369 -40.04 36.78 -13.53
CA LYS A 369 -39.79 37.66 -14.69
C LYS A 369 -38.53 37.21 -15.43
N ALA A 370 -38.56 37.28 -16.75
CA ALA A 370 -37.44 36.90 -17.61
C ALA A 370 -36.12 37.62 -17.26
N TRP A 371 -36.17 38.86 -16.74
CA TRP A 371 -34.94 39.55 -16.31
C TRP A 371 -34.24 38.92 -15.10
N GLN A 372 -34.96 38.13 -14.29
CA GLN A 372 -34.38 37.39 -13.16
C GLN A 372 -33.47 36.25 -13.64
N LEU A 373 -33.63 35.79 -14.90
CA LEU A 373 -32.74 34.82 -15.53
C LEU A 373 -31.38 35.41 -15.93
N LYS A 374 -31.27 36.75 -16.01
CA LYS A 374 -30.11 37.45 -16.61
C LYS A 374 -28.76 36.98 -16.07
N SER A 375 -28.68 36.73 -14.76
CA SER A 375 -27.44 36.26 -14.12
C SER A 375 -27.09 34.84 -14.56
N ALA A 376 -28.02 33.89 -14.38
CA ALA A 376 -27.81 32.48 -14.71
C ALA A 376 -27.52 32.29 -16.21
N THR A 377 -28.29 32.92 -17.09
CA THR A 377 -28.10 32.82 -18.54
C THR A 377 -26.81 33.52 -19.00
N GLY A 378 -26.46 34.65 -18.38
CA GLY A 378 -25.20 35.36 -18.67
C GLY A 378 -23.97 34.54 -18.27
N TYR A 379 -24.03 33.89 -17.11
CA TYR A 379 -22.99 32.96 -16.63
C TYR A 379 -22.86 31.77 -17.59
N PHE A 380 -23.97 31.10 -17.92
CA PHE A 380 -23.99 29.98 -18.86
C PHE A 380 -23.39 30.33 -20.23
N LEU A 381 -23.77 31.47 -20.81
CA LEU A 381 -23.23 31.94 -22.09
C LEU A 381 -21.73 32.25 -22.04
N THR A 382 -21.22 32.68 -20.88
CA THR A 382 -19.79 32.92 -20.66
C THR A 382 -19.02 31.61 -20.71
N TYR A 383 -19.51 30.56 -20.04
CA TYR A 383 -18.94 29.21 -20.17
C TYR A 383 -19.05 28.68 -21.59
N ALA A 384 -20.16 28.93 -22.28
CA ALA A 384 -20.33 28.45 -23.65
C ALA A 384 -19.25 28.98 -24.59
N ARG A 385 -18.94 30.28 -24.47
CA ARG A 385 -17.83 30.89 -25.21
C ARG A 385 -16.49 30.28 -24.82
N LYS A 386 -16.21 30.17 -23.52
CA LYS A 386 -14.97 29.56 -23.00
C LYS A 386 -14.76 28.15 -23.56
N VAL A 387 -15.75 27.26 -23.46
CA VAL A 387 -15.67 25.88 -23.97
C VAL A 387 -15.41 25.87 -25.48
N SER A 388 -16.13 26.71 -26.23
CA SER A 388 -15.95 26.82 -27.68
C SER A 388 -14.57 27.33 -28.10
N ASP A 389 -13.86 28.06 -27.25
CA ASP A 389 -12.54 28.61 -27.57
C ASP A 389 -11.44 27.55 -27.56
N TYR A 390 -11.49 26.59 -26.64
CA TYR A 390 -10.49 25.52 -26.56
C TYR A 390 -10.90 24.21 -27.26
N PHE A 391 -12.17 24.07 -27.68
CA PHE A 391 -12.74 22.78 -28.12
C PHE A 391 -11.95 22.07 -29.23
N ALA A 392 -11.66 22.77 -30.34
CA ALA A 392 -10.96 22.18 -31.49
C ALA A 392 -9.52 21.75 -31.14
N GLU A 393 -8.80 22.59 -30.39
CA GLU A 393 -7.43 22.30 -29.97
C GLU A 393 -7.38 21.07 -29.05
N GLN A 394 -8.32 20.98 -28.11
CA GLN A 394 -8.42 19.84 -27.22
C GLN A 394 -8.85 18.56 -27.95
N LEU A 395 -9.72 18.64 -28.96
CA LEU A 395 -10.07 17.48 -29.78
C LEU A 395 -8.84 16.93 -30.51
N TYR A 396 -8.03 17.82 -31.09
CA TYR A 396 -6.82 17.42 -31.77
C TYR A 396 -5.84 16.72 -30.82
N ARG A 397 -5.64 17.28 -29.62
CA ARG A 397 -4.81 16.66 -28.57
C ARG A 397 -5.36 15.32 -28.10
N PHE A 398 -6.68 15.23 -27.89
CA PHE A 398 -7.36 13.99 -27.53
C PHE A 398 -7.08 12.88 -28.55
N LEU A 399 -7.23 13.18 -29.84
CA LEU A 399 -6.98 12.21 -30.91
C LEU A 399 -5.51 11.78 -30.91
N ILE A 400 -4.56 12.72 -30.74
CA ILE A 400 -3.13 12.40 -30.66
C ILE A 400 -2.84 11.42 -29.54
N VAL A 401 -3.30 11.74 -28.33
CA VAL A 401 -3.10 10.94 -27.11
C VAL A 401 -3.78 9.57 -27.25
N SER A 402 -5.00 9.55 -27.78
CA SER A 402 -5.81 8.32 -27.89
C SER A 402 -5.25 7.34 -28.91
N PHE A 403 -4.80 7.81 -30.08
CA PHE A 403 -4.17 6.93 -31.07
C PHE A 403 -2.83 6.38 -30.57
N ALA A 404 -1.99 7.21 -29.93
CA ALA A 404 -0.74 6.74 -29.34
C ALA A 404 -0.98 5.70 -28.24
N ARG A 405 -1.99 5.94 -27.38
CA ARG A 405 -2.40 5.01 -26.32
C ARG A 405 -2.90 3.69 -26.89
N ALA A 406 -3.79 3.73 -27.88
CA ALA A 406 -4.34 2.53 -28.51
C ALA A 406 -3.25 1.69 -29.18
N GLY A 407 -2.31 2.35 -29.88
CA GLY A 407 -1.15 1.69 -30.48
C GLY A 407 -0.31 0.93 -29.46
N ILE A 408 0.14 1.61 -28.39
CA ILE A 408 0.95 0.97 -27.33
C ILE A 408 0.19 -0.15 -26.63
N MET A 409 -1.05 0.09 -26.20
CA MET A 409 -1.84 -0.89 -25.46
C MET A 409 -2.09 -2.16 -26.26
N ASN A 410 -2.37 -2.05 -27.57
CA ASN A 410 -2.56 -3.23 -28.41
C ASN A 410 -1.27 -4.02 -28.60
N SER A 411 -0.13 -3.34 -28.79
CA SER A 411 1.17 -4.00 -28.88
C SER A 411 1.54 -4.73 -27.58
N LEU A 412 1.25 -4.14 -26.42
CA LEU A 412 1.46 -4.74 -25.10
C LEU A 412 0.48 -5.89 -24.83
N HIS A 413 -0.78 -5.77 -25.22
CA HIS A 413 -1.76 -6.84 -25.07
C HIS A 413 -1.41 -8.06 -25.93
N SER A 414 -0.99 -7.82 -27.18
CA SER A 414 -0.46 -8.88 -28.06
C SER A 414 0.73 -9.59 -27.41
N LEU A 415 1.66 -8.86 -26.79
CA LEU A 415 2.77 -9.49 -26.07
C LEU A 415 2.28 -10.34 -24.89
N HIS A 416 1.31 -9.84 -24.12
CA HIS A 416 0.74 -10.58 -23.00
C HIS A 416 0.14 -11.92 -23.46
N GLN A 417 -0.66 -11.91 -24.53
CA GLN A 417 -1.21 -13.12 -25.12
C GLN A 417 -0.12 -14.07 -25.65
N GLU A 418 0.87 -13.55 -26.39
CA GLU A 418 2.00 -14.34 -26.89
C GLU A 418 2.77 -15.05 -25.76
N MET A 419 2.89 -14.42 -24.59
CA MET A 419 3.57 -15.00 -23.43
C MET A 419 2.71 -16.04 -22.70
N LEU A 420 1.40 -15.84 -22.62
CA LEU A 420 0.47 -16.85 -22.09
C LEU A 420 0.44 -18.11 -22.96
N GLU A 421 0.46 -17.96 -24.29
CA GLU A 421 0.46 -19.09 -25.25
C GLU A 421 1.76 -19.91 -25.20
N LYS A 422 2.89 -19.31 -24.78
CA LYS A 422 4.18 -20.01 -24.67
C LYS A 422 4.27 -21.01 -23.53
N GLY A 423 3.28 -21.05 -22.63
CA GLY A 423 3.26 -22.01 -21.51
C GLY A 423 4.36 -21.76 -20.49
N LEU A 424 4.45 -20.52 -19.97
CA LEU A 424 5.39 -20.15 -18.92
C LEU A 424 5.22 -21.01 -17.66
N SER A 425 6.33 -21.24 -16.94
CA SER A 425 6.27 -21.82 -15.60
C SER A 425 5.45 -20.92 -14.66
N PRO A 426 4.86 -21.45 -13.56
CA PRO A 426 4.15 -20.62 -12.59
C PRO A 426 4.98 -19.44 -12.07
N THR A 427 6.27 -19.66 -11.84
CA THR A 427 7.24 -18.67 -11.40
C THR A 427 7.47 -17.58 -12.46
N ASP A 428 7.69 -17.98 -13.72
CA ASP A 428 7.86 -17.05 -14.83
C ASP A 428 6.60 -16.24 -15.12
N LEU A 429 5.42 -16.85 -14.98
CA LEU A 429 4.14 -16.18 -15.19
C LEU A 429 3.92 -15.08 -14.16
N VAL A 430 4.21 -15.34 -12.89
CA VAL A 430 4.11 -14.33 -11.82
C VAL A 430 5.13 -13.21 -12.06
N LEU A 431 6.38 -13.53 -12.38
CA LEU A 431 7.41 -12.55 -12.71
C LEU A 431 7.05 -11.70 -13.93
N PHE A 432 6.56 -12.33 -15.00
CA PHE A 432 6.10 -11.66 -16.19
C PHE A 432 4.94 -10.71 -15.91
N ASN A 433 3.91 -11.15 -15.18
CA ASN A 433 2.78 -10.29 -14.82
C ASN A 433 3.22 -9.08 -14.00
N MET A 434 4.16 -9.24 -13.05
CA MET A 434 4.71 -8.11 -12.29
C MET A 434 5.47 -7.11 -13.16
N LEU A 435 6.36 -7.60 -14.03
CA LEU A 435 7.11 -6.76 -14.96
C LEU A 435 6.17 -6.06 -15.95
N TYR A 436 5.12 -6.75 -16.39
CA TYR A 436 4.09 -6.23 -17.26
C TYR A 436 3.24 -5.15 -16.57
N ASP A 437 2.87 -5.35 -15.31
CA ASP A 437 2.12 -4.38 -14.51
C ASP A 437 2.96 -3.12 -14.24
N GLU A 438 4.26 -3.25 -13.95
CA GLU A 438 5.16 -2.09 -13.84
C GLU A 438 5.29 -1.37 -15.19
N LEU A 439 5.43 -2.12 -16.28
CA LEU A 439 5.49 -1.53 -17.61
C LEU A 439 4.22 -0.73 -17.94
N LEU A 440 3.05 -1.27 -17.61
CA LEU A 440 1.77 -0.57 -17.74
C LEU A 440 1.69 0.67 -16.82
N SER A 441 2.21 0.58 -15.60
CA SER A 441 2.29 1.69 -14.66
C SER A 441 3.16 2.83 -15.23
N LYS A 442 4.37 2.52 -15.71
CA LYS A 442 5.26 3.47 -16.37
C LYS A 442 4.64 4.08 -17.62
N PHE A 443 3.98 3.26 -18.44
CA PHE A 443 3.25 3.76 -19.60
C PHE A 443 2.15 4.75 -19.22
N LYS A 444 1.32 4.43 -18.23
CA LYS A 444 0.30 5.34 -17.72
C LYS A 444 0.91 6.62 -17.15
N SER A 445 2.03 6.51 -16.43
CA SER A 445 2.75 7.67 -15.91
C SER A 445 3.29 8.57 -17.02
N ALA A 446 4.01 8.02 -17.99
CA ALA A 446 4.55 8.78 -19.11
C ALA A 446 3.43 9.47 -19.92
N LEU A 447 2.34 8.75 -20.23
CA LEU A 447 1.18 9.32 -20.92
C LEU A 447 0.49 10.40 -20.09
N GLY A 448 0.26 10.15 -18.80
CA GLY A 448 -0.35 11.10 -17.86
C GLY A 448 0.48 12.36 -17.70
N ARG A 449 1.81 12.24 -17.67
CA ARG A 449 2.74 13.39 -17.65
C ARG A 449 2.58 14.24 -18.91
N ARG A 450 2.56 13.62 -20.09
CA ARG A 450 2.35 14.31 -21.36
C ARG A 450 0.97 14.96 -21.46
N ALA A 451 -0.06 14.33 -20.92
CA ALA A 451 -1.39 14.91 -20.83
C ALA A 451 -1.44 16.10 -19.85
N CYS A 452 -0.72 16.03 -18.72
CA CYS A 452 -0.64 17.08 -17.71
C CYS A 452 0.16 18.30 -18.21
N GLU A 453 1.33 18.06 -18.79
CA GLU A 453 2.24 19.10 -19.29
C GLU A 453 1.79 19.70 -20.63
N GLY A 454 0.93 18.98 -21.35
CA GLY A 454 0.54 19.28 -22.72
C GLY A 454 1.49 18.61 -23.71
N THR A 455 0.93 17.90 -24.68
CA THR A 455 1.70 17.26 -25.75
C THR A 455 2.30 18.31 -26.67
N THR A 456 3.63 18.31 -26.82
CA THR A 456 4.35 19.18 -27.77
C THR A 456 4.46 18.53 -29.16
N GLU A 457 4.26 17.21 -29.19
CA GLU A 457 4.34 16.35 -30.35
C GLU A 457 3.16 16.61 -31.28
N ARG A 458 3.45 16.70 -32.58
CA ARG A 458 2.46 17.10 -33.59
C ARG A 458 1.66 15.93 -34.15
N ASN A 459 2.13 14.70 -33.94
CA ASN A 459 1.47 13.48 -34.39
C ASN A 459 1.60 12.34 -33.37
N PRO A 460 0.68 11.36 -33.41
CA PRO A 460 0.70 10.19 -32.50
C PRO A 460 2.01 9.39 -32.52
N GLY A 461 2.65 9.26 -33.68
CA GLY A 461 3.92 8.52 -33.85
C GLY A 461 5.06 9.10 -33.01
N GLN A 462 5.22 10.42 -33.06
CA GLN A 462 6.22 11.14 -32.27
C GLN A 462 5.96 11.00 -30.77
N LEU A 463 4.69 11.13 -30.36
CA LEU A 463 4.30 10.93 -28.96
C LEU A 463 4.60 9.51 -28.49
N MET A 464 4.29 8.51 -29.33
CA MET A 464 4.57 7.11 -29.03
C MET A 464 6.07 6.85 -28.87
N VAL A 465 6.90 7.34 -29.79
CA VAL A 465 8.37 7.23 -29.71
C VAL A 465 8.90 7.88 -28.44
N ALA A 466 8.42 9.08 -28.10
CA ALA A 466 8.84 9.79 -26.90
C ALA A 466 8.48 9.02 -25.62
N ILE A 467 7.25 8.50 -25.53
CA ILE A 467 6.78 7.69 -24.39
C ILE A 467 7.58 6.40 -24.29
N VAL A 468 7.76 5.67 -25.39
CA VAL A 468 8.49 4.40 -25.39
C VAL A 468 9.95 4.61 -25.01
N GLN A 469 10.61 5.65 -25.51
CA GLN A 469 11.99 5.95 -25.16
C GLN A 469 12.14 6.24 -23.67
N GLU A 470 11.23 7.03 -23.10
CA GLU A 470 11.18 7.31 -21.67
C GLU A 470 11.00 6.04 -20.85
N ILE A 471 10.04 5.18 -21.22
CA ILE A 471 9.80 3.92 -20.53
C ILE A 471 11.02 3.01 -20.61
N VAL A 472 11.67 2.90 -21.78
CA VAL A 472 12.89 2.08 -21.93
C VAL A 472 14.01 2.62 -21.03
N ASP A 473 14.21 3.94 -21.00
CA ASP A 473 15.25 4.56 -20.16
C ASP A 473 14.99 4.35 -18.66
N GLU A 474 13.73 4.39 -18.22
CA GLU A 474 13.34 4.12 -16.83
C GLU A 474 13.41 2.63 -16.49
N PHE A 475 12.78 1.79 -17.32
CA PHE A 475 12.67 0.35 -17.10
C PHE A 475 14.03 -0.37 -17.20
N SER A 476 15.00 0.22 -17.92
CA SER A 476 16.39 -0.29 -17.97
C SER A 476 17.23 0.12 -16.76
N ARG A 477 16.82 1.17 -16.02
CA ARG A 477 17.50 1.63 -14.80
C ARG A 477 16.97 0.93 -13.55
N ASP A 478 15.72 0.49 -13.59
CA ASP A 478 15.11 -0.24 -12.47
C ASP A 478 15.76 -1.61 -12.30
N ASN A 479 16.02 -1.96 -11.04
CA ASN A 479 16.40 -3.31 -10.65
C ASN A 479 15.12 -4.08 -10.30
N PRO A 480 14.65 -5.03 -11.12
CA PRO A 480 13.37 -5.69 -10.88
C PRO A 480 13.36 -6.53 -9.58
N ARG A 481 14.53 -6.86 -9.01
CA ARG A 481 14.65 -7.40 -7.64
C ARG A 481 14.09 -6.49 -6.55
N ASN A 482 14.12 -5.16 -6.74
CA ASN A 482 13.49 -4.22 -5.81
C ASN A 482 11.95 -4.27 -5.91
N MET A 483 11.40 -4.84 -6.99
CA MET A 483 9.97 -5.01 -7.21
C MET A 483 9.42 -6.32 -6.62
N ALA A 484 10.24 -7.37 -6.53
CA ALA A 484 9.89 -8.64 -5.91
C ALA A 484 9.86 -8.51 -4.38
N GLN A 485 8.75 -7.98 -3.85
CA GLN A 485 8.51 -7.95 -2.41
C GLN A 485 8.37 -9.39 -1.87
N PHE A 486 8.72 -9.60 -0.60
CA PHE A 486 8.59 -10.89 0.09
C PHE A 486 7.22 -11.56 -0.13
N ARG A 487 6.13 -10.78 -0.18
CA ARG A 487 4.78 -11.27 -0.47
C ARG A 487 4.65 -11.98 -1.83
N ASN A 488 5.36 -11.52 -2.85
CA ASN A 488 5.31 -12.11 -4.19
C ASN A 488 5.98 -13.49 -4.19
N MET A 489 7.07 -13.66 -3.43
CA MET A 489 7.69 -14.96 -3.26
C MET A 489 6.85 -15.94 -2.46
N VAL A 490 6.12 -15.46 -1.45
CA VAL A 490 5.15 -16.28 -0.72
C VAL A 490 4.07 -16.81 -1.68
N GLN A 491 3.59 -16.00 -2.62
CA GLN A 491 2.61 -16.43 -3.61
C GLN A 491 3.17 -17.47 -4.60
N VAL A 492 4.43 -17.31 -5.04
CA VAL A 492 5.11 -18.30 -5.89
C VAL A 492 5.30 -19.61 -5.13
N ALA A 493 5.86 -19.57 -3.92
CA ALA A 493 6.05 -20.75 -3.07
C ALA A 493 4.73 -21.47 -2.80
N ARG A 494 3.64 -20.74 -2.53
CA ARG A 494 2.30 -21.30 -2.37
C ARG A 494 1.85 -22.07 -3.61
N SER A 495 1.99 -21.48 -4.79
CA SER A 495 1.60 -22.11 -6.06
C SER A 495 2.42 -23.37 -6.37
N GLU A 496 3.71 -23.38 -6.04
CA GLU A 496 4.58 -24.55 -6.22
C GLU A 496 4.24 -25.68 -5.24
N ILE A 497 4.00 -25.36 -3.97
CA ILE A 497 3.54 -26.33 -2.96
C ILE A 497 2.22 -26.95 -3.42
N GLU A 498 1.27 -26.12 -3.87
CA GLU A 498 -0.02 -26.59 -4.39
C GLU A 498 0.12 -27.49 -5.62
N ALA A 499 1.07 -27.20 -6.51
CA ALA A 499 1.32 -28.02 -7.69
C ALA A 499 2.00 -29.36 -7.35
N LYS A 500 2.94 -29.37 -6.41
CA LYS A 500 3.75 -30.54 -6.04
C LYS A 500 3.00 -31.54 -5.16
N HIS A 501 2.15 -31.05 -4.25
CA HIS A 501 1.40 -31.88 -3.29
C HIS A 501 -0.04 -32.14 -3.68
N LYS A 502 -0.39 -31.92 -4.96
CA LYS A 502 -1.72 -32.17 -5.48
C LYS A 502 -2.03 -33.66 -5.51
N VAL A 503 -3.11 -34.08 -4.85
CA VAL A 503 -3.57 -35.48 -4.88
C VAL A 503 -4.60 -35.67 -6.00
N GLU A 504 -4.55 -36.80 -6.71
CA GLU A 504 -5.53 -37.15 -7.75
C GLU A 504 -6.94 -37.32 -7.18
N GLU A 505 -7.94 -36.83 -7.92
CA GLU A 505 -9.36 -36.76 -7.51
C GLU A 505 -9.93 -38.10 -6.98
N ARG A 506 -10.48 -38.06 -5.76
CA ARG A 506 -11.59 -38.91 -5.34
C ARG A 506 -12.72 -38.02 -4.82
N ASP A 507 -13.91 -38.18 -5.38
CA ASP A 507 -15.16 -37.55 -4.92
C ASP A 507 -15.28 -36.02 -5.05
N GLY A 508 -14.66 -35.40 -6.07
CA GLY A 508 -14.96 -34.02 -6.48
C GLY A 508 -14.52 -32.92 -5.51
N VAL A 509 -13.75 -33.26 -4.48
CA VAL A 509 -13.06 -32.29 -3.60
C VAL A 509 -11.57 -32.35 -3.91
N GLN A 510 -11.03 -31.30 -4.52
CA GLN A 510 -9.59 -31.14 -4.70
C GLN A 510 -8.96 -30.89 -3.32
N GLY A 511 -7.93 -31.65 -2.95
CA GLY A 511 -7.21 -31.53 -1.68
C GLY A 511 -5.70 -31.73 -1.86
N LEU A 512 -4.92 -31.22 -0.90
CA LEU A 512 -3.47 -31.40 -0.82
C LEU A 512 -3.15 -32.63 0.05
N ASP A 513 -1.96 -33.20 -0.10
CA ASP A 513 -1.47 -34.17 0.88
C ASP A 513 -1.20 -33.48 2.24
N ARG A 514 -1.04 -34.28 3.31
CA ARG A 514 -0.82 -33.78 4.67
C ARG A 514 0.42 -32.89 4.79
N LEU A 515 1.45 -33.15 3.97
CA LEU A 515 2.70 -32.39 3.97
C LEU A 515 2.49 -31.02 3.30
N GLY A 516 1.74 -30.97 2.20
CA GLY A 516 1.32 -29.75 1.50
C GLY A 516 0.46 -28.84 2.38
N GLU A 517 -0.48 -29.40 3.14
CA GLU A 517 -1.27 -28.63 4.12
C GLU A 517 -0.36 -28.01 5.21
N ALA A 518 0.58 -28.79 5.75
CA ALA A 518 1.53 -28.32 6.77
C ALA A 518 2.48 -27.23 6.22
N LEU A 519 2.96 -27.38 4.99
CA LEU A 519 3.79 -26.39 4.29
C LEU A 519 3.05 -25.07 4.09
N LEU A 520 1.77 -25.10 3.68
CA LEU A 520 0.97 -23.89 3.50
C LEU A 520 0.68 -23.16 4.82
N VAL A 521 0.40 -23.90 5.90
CA VAL A 521 0.24 -23.31 7.24
C VAL A 521 1.54 -22.62 7.66
N ARG A 522 2.68 -23.31 7.52
CA ARG A 522 3.98 -22.77 7.91
C ARG A 522 4.39 -21.52 7.12
N LEU A 523 4.10 -21.53 5.82
CA LEU A 523 4.32 -20.38 4.94
C LEU A 523 3.43 -19.18 5.34
N SER A 524 2.18 -19.42 5.75
CA SER A 524 1.26 -18.40 6.24
C SER A 524 1.70 -17.80 7.60
N ASP A 525 2.23 -18.64 8.49
CA ASP A 525 2.79 -18.20 9.77
C ASP A 525 4.01 -17.31 9.55
N LEU A 526 4.89 -17.69 8.61
CA LEU A 526 6.04 -16.88 8.21
C LEU A 526 5.61 -15.53 7.62
N GLU A 527 4.58 -15.52 6.76
CA GLU A 527 4.02 -14.28 6.22
C GLU A 527 3.49 -13.36 7.33
N THR A 528 2.74 -13.91 8.28
CA THR A 528 2.16 -13.17 9.42
C THR A 528 3.25 -12.62 10.35
N LEU A 529 4.29 -13.43 10.61
CA LEU A 529 5.44 -13.03 11.41
C LEU A 529 6.14 -11.82 10.80
N VAL A 530 6.47 -11.88 9.51
CA VAL A 530 7.24 -10.84 8.80
C VAL A 530 6.40 -9.57 8.58
N THR A 531 5.13 -9.71 8.22
CA THR A 531 4.29 -8.56 7.81
C THR A 531 3.58 -7.86 8.97
N GLN A 532 3.23 -8.58 10.04
CA GLN A 532 2.43 -8.03 11.15
C GLN A 532 3.21 -8.02 12.46
N THR A 533 3.80 -9.16 12.84
CA THR A 533 4.37 -9.33 14.18
C THR A 533 5.62 -8.47 14.38
N LEU A 534 6.55 -8.43 13.41
CA LEU A 534 7.75 -7.59 13.50
C LEU A 534 7.43 -6.09 13.56
N GLN A 535 6.44 -5.63 12.79
CA GLN A 535 6.00 -4.24 12.81
C GLN A 535 5.34 -3.89 14.15
N ASP A 536 4.48 -4.76 14.68
CA ASP A 536 3.85 -4.56 15.98
C ASP A 536 4.86 -4.58 17.15
N ILE A 537 5.89 -5.45 17.10
CA ILE A 537 7.03 -5.41 18.04
C ILE A 537 7.67 -4.03 17.98
N ALA A 538 8.03 -3.60 16.79
CA ALA A 538 8.72 -2.34 16.57
C ALA A 538 7.95 -1.12 17.10
N ASP A 539 6.67 -1.02 16.74
CA ASP A 539 5.80 0.07 17.15
C ASP A 539 5.56 0.07 18.67
N THR A 540 5.50 -1.11 19.30
CA THR A 540 5.37 -1.20 20.76
C THR A 540 6.65 -0.75 21.47
N LEU A 541 7.81 -1.27 21.06
CA LEU A 541 9.10 -1.02 21.71
C LEU A 541 9.59 0.44 21.57
N LEU A 542 9.15 1.11 20.50
CA LEU A 542 9.52 2.49 20.20
C LEU A 542 8.36 3.48 20.41
N SER A 543 7.26 3.04 21.04
CA SER A 543 6.16 3.94 21.41
C SER A 543 6.59 4.91 22.50
N LYS A 544 6.02 6.12 22.48
CA LYS A 544 6.25 7.15 23.51
C LYS A 544 6.09 6.59 24.92
N ARG A 545 5.00 5.85 25.16
CA ARG A 545 4.70 5.22 26.46
C ARG A 545 5.80 4.25 26.91
N PHE A 546 6.31 3.39 26.02
CA PHE A 546 7.34 2.42 26.37
C PHE A 546 8.68 3.10 26.64
N ILE A 547 9.06 4.08 25.82
CA ILE A 547 10.31 4.83 25.96
C ILE A 547 10.32 5.67 27.23
N THR A 548 9.22 6.34 27.58
CA THR A 548 9.09 7.08 28.84
C THR A 548 9.29 6.17 30.04
N GLN A 549 8.65 5.00 30.06
CA GLN A 549 8.82 4.01 31.13
C GLN A 549 10.27 3.52 31.23
N LEU A 550 10.91 3.22 30.10
CA LEU A 550 12.31 2.79 30.06
C LEU A 550 13.27 3.88 30.56
N ALA A 551 13.06 5.14 30.14
CA ALA A 551 13.87 6.28 30.55
C ALA A 551 13.74 6.53 32.06
N ASP A 552 12.52 6.47 32.62
CA ASP A 552 12.29 6.67 34.05
C ASP A 552 12.96 5.58 34.90
N LEU A 553 12.83 4.31 34.51
CA LEU A 553 13.42 3.17 35.23
C LEU A 553 14.96 3.21 35.19
N THR A 554 15.54 3.55 34.05
CA THR A 554 17.00 3.60 33.89
C THR A 554 17.64 4.76 34.65
N THR A 555 16.92 5.86 34.83
CA THR A 555 17.38 7.04 35.58
C THR A 555 17.24 6.85 37.09
N THR A 556 16.18 6.17 37.55
CA THR A 556 15.88 6.00 38.98
C THR A 556 16.58 4.81 39.63
N GLU A 557 16.72 3.67 38.94
CA GLU A 557 17.20 2.40 39.53
C GLU A 557 18.71 2.14 39.33
N GLN A 558 19.43 2.97 38.56
CA GLN A 558 20.83 2.74 38.13
C GLN A 558 21.08 1.33 37.54
N SER A 559 20.02 0.70 37.02
CA SER A 559 20.03 -0.65 36.48
C SER A 559 20.64 -0.68 35.08
N LYS A 560 21.12 -1.87 34.66
CA LYS A 560 21.61 -2.04 33.29
C LYS A 560 20.42 -1.92 32.33
N LEU A 561 20.47 -0.93 31.43
CA LEU A 561 19.47 -0.66 30.38
C LEU A 561 18.89 -1.93 29.72
N SER A 562 19.73 -2.93 29.47
CA SER A 562 19.32 -4.20 28.87
C SER A 562 18.39 -5.05 29.73
N ALA A 563 18.61 -5.10 31.05
CA ALA A 563 17.79 -5.89 31.96
C ALA A 563 16.39 -5.30 32.11
N GLU A 564 16.30 -3.97 32.18
CA GLU A 564 15.03 -3.25 32.25
C GLU A 564 14.24 -3.35 30.95
N PHE A 565 14.91 -3.26 29.81
CA PHE A 565 14.26 -3.42 28.51
C PHE A 565 13.59 -4.80 28.38
N ILE A 566 14.32 -5.87 28.70
CA ILE A 566 13.78 -7.24 28.65
C ILE A 566 12.64 -7.41 29.66
N ARG A 567 12.76 -6.82 30.87
CA ARG A 567 11.69 -6.83 31.88
C ARG A 567 10.40 -6.21 31.32
N LEU A 568 10.49 -5.05 30.67
CA LEU A 568 9.32 -4.38 30.08
C LEU A 568 8.70 -5.15 28.91
N VAL A 569 9.51 -5.90 28.14
CA VAL A 569 9.02 -6.81 27.09
C VAL A 569 8.17 -7.93 27.70
N GLU A 570 8.61 -8.54 28.80
CA GLU A 570 7.87 -9.61 29.46
C GLU A 570 6.54 -9.14 30.07
N LEU A 571 6.50 -7.89 30.54
CA LEU A 571 5.34 -7.27 31.17
C LEU A 571 4.25 -6.84 30.18
N GLN A 572 4.48 -6.94 28.87
CA GLN A 572 3.43 -6.63 27.89
C GLN A 572 2.27 -7.64 27.98
N GLU A 573 1.10 -7.15 28.40
CA GLU A 573 -0.14 -7.91 28.50
C GLU A 573 -0.79 -8.09 27.12
N GLY A 574 -1.40 -9.26 26.86
CA GLY A 574 -2.10 -9.54 25.59
C GLY A 574 -1.22 -9.91 24.39
N LYS A 575 0.12 -9.85 24.51
CA LYS A 575 1.05 -10.29 23.44
C LYS A 575 1.33 -11.80 23.52
N SER A 576 1.46 -12.45 22.36
CA SER A 576 1.69 -13.91 22.26
C SER A 576 3.11 -14.31 22.72
N ALA A 577 3.31 -15.60 23.05
CA ALA A 577 4.64 -16.11 23.41
C ALA A 577 5.66 -15.96 22.27
N GLN A 578 5.22 -16.16 21.02
CA GLN A 578 6.02 -15.95 19.83
C GLN A 578 6.46 -14.50 19.70
N TRP A 579 5.55 -13.53 19.94
CA TRP A 579 5.86 -12.10 19.95
C TRP A 579 6.95 -11.78 20.99
N LYS A 580 6.81 -12.27 22.23
CA LYS A 580 7.77 -12.01 23.31
C LYS A 580 9.15 -12.61 23.03
N SER A 581 9.18 -13.81 22.44
CA SER A 581 10.42 -14.46 22.02
C SER A 581 11.16 -13.64 20.96
N GLU A 582 10.44 -13.19 19.93
CA GLU A 582 11.02 -12.39 18.84
C GLU A 582 11.45 -11.00 19.30
N ALA A 583 10.64 -10.33 20.13
CA ALA A 583 10.99 -9.05 20.73
C ALA A 583 12.30 -9.15 21.54
N ARG A 584 12.46 -10.20 22.35
CA ARG A 584 13.71 -10.46 23.08
C ARG A 584 14.91 -10.63 22.16
N LYS A 585 14.74 -11.40 21.08
CA LYS A 585 15.80 -11.63 20.08
C LYS A 585 16.26 -10.29 19.47
N ILE A 586 15.30 -9.50 18.98
CA ILE A 586 15.57 -8.18 18.38
C ILE A 586 16.27 -7.24 19.36
N VAL A 587 15.82 -7.18 20.61
CA VAL A 587 16.45 -6.34 21.64
C VAL A 587 17.87 -6.80 21.93
N ASN A 588 18.11 -8.11 22.06
CA ASN A 588 19.45 -8.64 22.28
C ASN A 588 20.40 -8.35 21.11
N ASP A 589 19.93 -8.53 19.88
CA ASP A 589 20.70 -8.26 18.66
C ASP A 589 21.03 -6.75 18.58
N ALA A 590 20.06 -5.88 18.87
CA ALA A 590 20.26 -4.43 18.90
C ALA A 590 21.27 -3.98 19.97
N LEU A 591 21.34 -4.70 21.09
CA LEU A 591 22.29 -4.41 22.18
C LEU A 591 23.71 -4.93 21.90
N GLN A 592 23.88 -5.93 21.03
CA GLN A 592 25.20 -6.46 20.65
C GLN A 592 25.94 -5.56 19.64
N GLY A 593 25.22 -4.65 18.96
CA GLY A 593 25.69 -3.95 17.76
C GLY A 593 26.64 -2.75 17.91
N ALA A 594 26.94 -2.20 19.10
CA ALA A 594 27.86 -1.04 19.19
C ALA A 594 28.41 -0.77 20.60
N ALA A 595 29.52 -0.03 20.67
CA ALA A 595 30.02 0.57 21.91
C ALA A 595 29.07 1.69 22.35
N MET A 596 28.25 1.39 23.36
CA MET A 596 27.35 2.34 24.00
C MET A 596 28.07 3.63 24.43
N GLY A 597 27.52 4.79 24.04
CA GLY A 597 28.01 6.09 24.47
C GLY A 597 28.04 6.27 26.00
N LYS A 598 28.79 7.28 26.46
CA LYS A 598 28.74 7.73 27.87
C LYS A 598 27.53 8.63 28.06
N GLY A 599 26.68 8.35 29.05
CA GLY A 599 25.40 9.05 29.28
C GLY A 599 24.19 8.17 28.97
N THR A 600 23.02 8.54 29.46
CA THR A 600 21.77 7.79 29.24
C THR A 600 21.19 8.08 27.86
N ALA A 601 21.14 9.36 27.43
CA ALA A 601 20.56 9.74 26.16
C ALA A 601 21.32 9.19 24.93
N PRO A 602 22.66 9.20 24.87
CA PRO A 602 23.40 8.55 23.79
C PRO A 602 23.16 7.04 23.69
N ARG A 603 22.92 6.37 24.82
CA ARG A 603 22.62 4.92 24.86
C ARG A 603 21.23 4.62 24.30
N LEU A 604 20.25 5.42 24.69
CA LEU A 604 18.89 5.33 24.15
C LEU A 604 18.88 5.62 22.64
N LEU A 605 19.67 6.59 22.17
CA LEU A 605 19.85 6.88 20.75
C LEU A 605 20.42 5.67 19.98
N THR A 606 21.55 5.11 20.44
CA THR A 606 22.18 3.94 19.80
C THR A 606 21.22 2.75 19.77
N LEU A 607 20.50 2.49 20.86
CA LEU A 607 19.51 1.43 20.92
C LEU A 607 18.38 1.64 19.90
N THR A 608 17.87 2.87 19.80
CA THR A 608 16.80 3.23 18.86
C THR A 608 17.25 3.06 17.41
N GLN A 609 18.46 3.53 17.07
CA GLN A 609 19.05 3.34 15.75
C GLN A 609 19.20 1.86 15.40
N ASN A 610 19.71 1.05 16.33
CA ASN A 610 19.89 -0.39 16.12
C ASN A 610 18.57 -1.14 16.00
N LEU A 611 17.54 -0.74 16.76
CA LEU A 611 16.19 -1.30 16.63
C LEU A 611 15.62 -0.99 15.23
N HIS A 612 15.66 0.27 14.80
CA HIS A 612 15.22 0.66 13.44
C HIS A 612 15.96 -0.12 12.34
N GLU A 613 17.25 -0.36 12.50
CA GLU A 613 18.04 -1.16 11.55
C GLU A 613 17.68 -2.66 11.58
N ALA A 614 17.46 -3.24 12.76
CA ALA A 614 17.02 -4.63 12.91
C ALA A 614 15.64 -4.86 12.27
N ILE A 615 14.74 -3.89 12.41
CA ILE A 615 13.40 -3.92 11.79
C ILE A 615 13.50 -3.77 10.27
N ARG A 616 14.42 -2.91 9.78
CA ARG A 616 14.65 -2.69 8.34
C ARG A 616 15.23 -3.91 7.64
N THR A 617 16.13 -4.63 8.30
CA THR A 617 16.80 -5.82 7.76
C THR A 617 15.92 -7.07 7.80
N GLY A 618 14.95 -7.14 8.72
CA GLY A 618 14.09 -8.30 8.97
C GLY A 618 13.15 -8.79 7.85
N PRO A 619 12.65 -7.96 6.91
CA PRO A 619 11.74 -8.40 5.85
C PRO A 619 12.37 -8.53 4.45
N SER A 620 13.69 -8.45 4.30
CA SER A 620 14.31 -8.69 2.99
C SER A 620 14.22 -10.16 2.59
N THR A 621 14.05 -10.44 1.30
CA THR A 621 14.05 -11.80 0.73
C THR A 621 15.21 -12.66 1.26
N GLU A 622 16.42 -12.09 1.29
CA GLU A 622 17.61 -12.78 1.77
C GLU A 622 17.53 -13.05 3.28
N SER A 623 17.08 -12.08 4.09
CA SER A 623 16.93 -12.28 5.53
C SER A 623 15.90 -13.36 5.88
N VAL A 624 14.82 -13.46 5.09
CA VAL A 624 13.81 -14.50 5.29
C VAL A 624 14.36 -15.87 4.87
N LEU A 625 15.11 -15.96 3.77
CA LEU A 625 15.82 -17.18 3.40
C LEU A 625 16.78 -17.62 4.50
N GLN A 626 17.60 -16.72 5.03
CA GLN A 626 18.53 -17.03 6.13
C GLN A 626 17.79 -17.49 7.39
N ARG A 627 16.63 -16.89 7.70
CA ARG A 627 15.79 -17.31 8.84
C ARG A 627 15.27 -18.73 8.65
N VAL A 628 14.63 -19.04 7.52
CA VAL A 628 14.11 -20.39 7.22
C VAL A 628 15.25 -21.41 7.18
N LYS A 629 16.39 -21.04 6.61
CA LYS A 629 17.60 -21.87 6.59
C LYS A 629 18.12 -22.17 7.99
N SER A 630 18.28 -21.16 8.84
CA SER A 630 18.75 -21.32 10.21
C SER A 630 17.84 -22.20 11.07
N GLU A 631 16.53 -22.16 10.80
CA GLU A 631 15.55 -23.00 11.48
C GLU A 631 15.64 -24.46 11.03
N ALA A 632 15.72 -24.70 9.72
CA ALA A 632 15.92 -26.04 9.17
C ALA A 632 17.24 -26.65 9.67
N GLU A 633 18.33 -25.89 9.69
CA GLU A 633 19.64 -26.32 10.21
C GLU A 633 19.58 -26.66 11.71
N ARG A 634 18.81 -25.91 12.51
CA ARG A 634 18.62 -26.21 13.93
C ARG A 634 17.88 -27.54 14.13
N LEU A 635 16.77 -27.75 13.43
CA LEU A 635 15.98 -28.98 13.53
C LEU A 635 16.79 -30.19 13.02
N GLN A 636 17.59 -30.00 11.97
CA GLN A 636 18.49 -31.02 11.45
C GLN A 636 19.55 -31.41 12.49
N ALA A 637 20.16 -30.44 13.16
CA ALA A 637 21.15 -30.70 14.22
C ALA A 637 20.53 -31.42 15.44
N GLU A 638 19.28 -31.09 15.80
CA GLU A 638 18.53 -31.77 16.86
C GLU A 638 18.28 -33.25 16.50
N TYR A 639 17.85 -33.52 15.26
CA TYR A 639 17.65 -34.89 14.76
C TYR A 639 18.97 -35.68 14.63
N GLU A 640 20.04 -35.06 14.13
CA GLU A 640 21.36 -35.68 14.05
C GLU A 640 21.88 -36.10 15.43
N ARG A 641 21.62 -35.29 16.47
CA ARG A 641 21.95 -35.65 17.85
C ARG A 641 21.16 -36.87 18.34
N GLU A 642 19.87 -36.95 18.03
CA GLU A 642 19.05 -38.12 18.37
C GLU A 642 19.51 -39.39 17.64
N VAL A 643 19.93 -39.26 16.37
CA VAL A 643 20.49 -40.37 15.59
C VAL A 643 21.84 -40.81 16.17
N GLU A 644 22.71 -39.88 16.56
CA GLU A 644 24.00 -40.19 17.20
C GLU A 644 23.80 -40.91 18.53
N GLU A 645 22.86 -40.45 19.37
CA GLU A 645 22.47 -41.13 20.61
C GLU A 645 21.95 -42.55 20.35
N TRP A 646 21.17 -42.75 19.28
CA TRP A 646 20.72 -44.06 18.83
C TRP A 646 21.86 -44.95 18.32
N GLU A 647 22.81 -44.42 17.55
CA GLU A 647 23.98 -45.17 17.06
C GLU A 647 24.87 -45.63 18.22
N ILE A 648 25.08 -44.77 19.22
CA ILE A 648 25.80 -45.12 20.46
C ILE A 648 25.07 -46.25 21.21
N ALA A 649 23.74 -46.17 21.31
CA ALA A 649 22.92 -47.20 21.95
C ALA A 649 22.99 -48.55 21.20
N CYS A 650 22.92 -48.53 19.87
CA CYS A 650 23.06 -49.69 19.00
C CYS A 650 24.46 -50.32 19.11
N SER A 651 25.52 -49.51 19.08
CA SER A 651 26.91 -49.97 19.23
C SER A 651 27.15 -50.64 20.59
N ARG A 652 26.60 -50.06 21.67
CA ARG A 652 26.63 -50.68 23.01
C ARG A 652 25.90 -52.04 23.02
N ILE A 653 24.68 -52.11 22.49
CA ILE A 653 23.91 -53.36 22.43
C ILE A 653 24.62 -54.41 21.57
N GLU A 654 25.23 -54.00 20.46
CA GLU A 654 25.98 -54.90 19.59
C GLU A 654 27.21 -55.45 20.29
N SER A 655 27.95 -54.63 21.05
CA SER A 655 29.10 -55.10 21.86
C SER A 655 28.70 -56.13 22.91
N GLU A 656 27.53 -55.97 23.52
CA GLU A 656 26.96 -56.94 24.47
C GLU A 656 26.50 -58.22 23.75
N ASN A 657 25.90 -58.09 22.55
CA ASN A 657 25.46 -59.21 21.73
C ASN A 657 26.61 -60.02 21.14
N VAL A 658 27.75 -59.39 20.82
CA VAL A 658 28.98 -60.10 20.44
C VAL A 658 29.45 -60.98 21.61
N ARG A 659 29.52 -60.41 22.81
CA ARG A 659 29.89 -61.18 24.01
C ARG A 659 28.93 -62.34 24.29
N ILE A 660 27.62 -62.13 24.14
CA ILE A 660 26.60 -63.18 24.29
C ILE A 660 26.80 -64.29 23.26
N ARG A 661 27.12 -63.94 22.00
CA ARG A 661 27.42 -64.92 20.94
C ARG A 661 28.68 -65.72 21.26
N ASP A 662 29.76 -65.08 21.68
CA ASP A 662 31.01 -65.76 22.06
C ASP A 662 30.82 -66.71 23.25
N GLU A 663 30.06 -66.29 24.28
CA GLU A 663 29.73 -67.13 25.45
C GLU A 663 28.87 -68.35 25.06
N ASN A 664 27.91 -68.16 24.14
CA ASN A 664 27.09 -69.26 23.60
C ASN A 664 27.90 -70.21 22.70
N GLU A 665 28.80 -69.70 21.85
CA GLU A 665 29.71 -70.51 21.02
C GLU A 665 30.68 -71.31 21.90
N THR A 666 31.20 -70.71 22.96
CA THR A 666 32.06 -71.39 23.95
C THR A 666 31.30 -72.54 24.63
N ARG A 667 30.04 -72.31 25.02
CA ARG A 667 29.16 -73.35 25.56
C ARG A 667 28.98 -74.50 24.57
N GLU A 668 28.69 -74.20 23.29
CA GLU A 668 28.56 -75.24 22.26
C GLU A 668 29.87 -76.02 22.04
N GLY A 669 31.01 -75.33 22.07
CA GLY A 669 32.33 -75.96 22.00
C GLY A 669 32.57 -76.92 23.17
N LEU A 670 32.24 -76.50 24.40
CA LEU A 670 32.34 -77.33 25.60
C LEU A 670 31.40 -78.53 25.57
N LEU A 671 30.17 -78.37 25.06
CA LEU A 671 29.23 -79.48 24.89
C LEU A 671 29.74 -80.51 23.87
N LYS A 672 30.28 -80.05 22.74
CA LYS A 672 30.90 -80.92 21.72
C LYS A 672 32.12 -81.66 22.27
N GLN A 673 32.97 -80.97 23.03
CA GLN A 673 34.16 -81.56 23.65
C GLN A 673 33.79 -82.58 24.73
N ALA A 674 32.82 -82.28 25.59
CA ALA A 674 32.31 -83.21 26.60
C ALA A 674 31.71 -84.49 25.99
N SER A 675 31.03 -84.37 24.85
CA SER A 675 30.55 -85.53 24.08
C SER A 675 31.69 -86.36 23.49
N ALA A 676 32.74 -85.72 22.97
CA ALA A 676 33.89 -86.40 22.40
C ALA A 676 34.76 -87.09 23.47
N ASP A 677 34.95 -86.45 24.62
CA ASP A 677 35.69 -87.01 25.76
C ASP A 677 34.90 -88.18 26.39
N TYR A 678 33.58 -88.06 26.54
CA TYR A 678 32.73 -89.17 26.98
C TYR A 678 32.81 -90.38 26.04
N ALA A 679 32.77 -90.17 24.72
CA ALA A 679 32.90 -91.25 23.74
C ALA A 679 34.26 -91.97 23.85
N ARG A 680 35.34 -91.20 24.04
CA ARG A 680 36.70 -91.73 24.19
C ARG A 680 36.87 -92.52 25.48
N GLU A 681 36.39 -91.97 26.60
CA GLU A 681 36.46 -92.61 27.91
C GLU A 681 35.58 -93.84 28.00
N THR A 682 34.42 -93.84 27.34
CA THR A 682 33.54 -95.02 27.24
C THR A 682 34.21 -96.13 26.44
N ALA A 683 34.87 -95.80 25.32
CA ALA A 683 35.64 -96.76 24.54
C ALA A 683 36.83 -97.35 25.33
N GLN A 684 37.53 -96.51 26.11
CA GLN A 684 38.61 -96.97 27.00
C GLN A 684 38.08 -97.84 28.15
N TYR A 685 36.94 -97.47 28.73
CA TYR A 685 36.26 -98.26 29.75
C TYR A 685 35.84 -99.64 29.22
N GLU A 686 35.27 -99.71 28.01
CA GLU A 686 34.90 -100.98 27.37
C GLU A 686 36.12 -101.86 27.09
N GLN A 687 37.24 -101.28 26.67
CA GLN A 687 38.51 -102.00 26.50
C GLN A 687 39.06 -102.53 27.84
N LEU A 688 39.05 -101.71 28.88
CA LEU A 688 39.49 -102.11 30.23
C LEU A 688 38.57 -103.18 30.84
N LYS A 689 37.26 -103.10 30.56
CA LYS A 689 36.27 -104.10 30.98
C LYS A 689 36.43 -105.44 30.25
N GLN A 690 36.83 -105.42 28.97
CA GLN A 690 37.12 -106.65 28.20
C GLN A 690 38.44 -107.30 28.62
N ALA A 691 39.43 -106.51 29.06
CA ALA A 691 40.72 -107.02 29.55
C ALA A 691 40.70 -107.45 31.04
N TYR A 692 39.63 -107.12 31.77
CA TYR A 692 39.48 -107.45 33.19
C TYR A 692 38.99 -108.91 33.36
N ASP A 693 39.94 -109.81 33.67
CA ASP A 693 39.65 -111.15 34.15
C ASP A 693 39.77 -111.17 35.69
N PRO A 694 38.67 -111.42 36.44
CA PRO A 694 38.68 -111.43 37.90
C PRO A 694 39.59 -112.52 38.51
N SER A 695 40.19 -113.38 37.69
CA SER A 695 41.07 -114.48 38.08
C SER A 695 42.56 -114.10 38.23
N THR A 696 43.03 -112.97 37.66
CA THR A 696 44.49 -112.72 37.49
C THR A 696 45.03 -111.36 37.93
N VAL A 697 44.22 -110.40 38.38
CA VAL A 697 44.69 -109.08 38.86
C VAL A 697 44.01 -108.70 40.19
N PRO A 698 44.74 -108.42 41.29
CA PRO A 698 44.12 -107.93 42.52
C PRO A 698 43.83 -106.43 42.39
N GLY A 699 42.58 -106.09 42.11
CA GLY A 699 42.09 -104.71 42.05
C GLY A 699 40.58 -104.64 41.73
N SER A 700 39.92 -103.60 42.25
CA SER A 700 38.49 -103.32 42.03
C SER A 700 38.15 -103.22 40.54
N PRO A 701 36.94 -103.60 40.11
CA PRO A 701 36.52 -103.47 38.72
C PRO A 701 36.61 -102.00 38.24
N PRO A 702 36.89 -101.76 36.95
CA PRO A 702 36.96 -100.40 36.41
C PRO A 702 35.64 -99.66 36.68
N GLU A 703 35.73 -98.41 37.12
CA GLU A 703 34.58 -97.53 37.34
C GLU A 703 34.07 -96.98 35.99
N PRO A 704 32.76 -96.97 35.75
CA PRO A 704 32.20 -96.40 34.53
C PRO A 704 32.42 -94.87 34.49
N PRO A 705 32.66 -94.29 33.30
CA PRO A 705 32.80 -92.84 33.16
C PRO A 705 31.49 -92.13 33.52
N GLU A 706 31.61 -90.91 34.05
CA GLU A 706 30.50 -90.01 34.35
C GLU A 706 29.57 -89.85 33.14
N THR A 707 28.26 -90.00 33.36
CA THR A 707 27.27 -89.98 32.26
C THR A 707 27.30 -88.66 31.50
N LEU A 708 27.11 -88.73 30.17
CA LEU A 708 27.04 -87.54 29.32
C LEU A 708 25.97 -86.55 29.80
N GLU A 709 24.84 -87.06 30.29
CA GLU A 709 23.75 -86.25 30.85
C GLU A 709 24.20 -85.40 32.04
N GLN A 710 24.99 -85.95 32.97
CA GLN A 710 25.53 -85.18 34.11
C GLN A 710 26.53 -84.11 33.66
N ARG A 711 27.33 -84.42 32.63
CA ARG A 711 28.31 -83.48 32.05
C ARG A 711 27.62 -82.32 31.34
N VAL A 712 26.62 -82.63 30.52
CA VAL A 712 25.78 -81.63 29.83
C VAL A 712 25.08 -80.75 30.87
N LEU A 713 24.44 -81.35 31.88
CA LEU A 713 23.73 -80.58 32.92
C LEU A 713 24.66 -79.67 33.73
N ARG A 714 25.92 -80.08 33.94
CA ARG A 714 26.95 -79.25 34.59
C ARG A 714 27.37 -78.08 33.70
N ILE A 715 27.59 -78.31 32.41
CA ILE A 715 27.96 -77.27 31.44
C ILE A 715 26.79 -76.28 31.26
N GLU A 716 25.56 -76.76 31.19
CA GLU A 716 24.36 -75.92 31.06
C GLU A 716 24.09 -75.07 32.32
N ARG A 717 24.44 -75.58 33.51
CA ARG A 717 24.38 -74.79 34.75
C ARG A 717 25.50 -73.75 34.84
N ALA A 718 26.70 -74.07 34.36
CA ALA A 718 27.84 -73.16 34.38
C ALA A 718 27.79 -72.10 33.27
N HIS A 719 27.17 -72.42 32.14
CA HIS A 719 27.01 -71.56 30.96
C HIS A 719 25.55 -71.61 30.48
N PRO A 720 24.65 -70.78 31.06
CA PRO A 720 23.27 -70.69 30.61
C PRO A 720 23.18 -70.00 29.25
N VAL A 721 22.25 -70.43 28.39
CA VAL A 721 22.02 -69.79 27.08
C VAL A 721 21.48 -68.38 27.30
N GLN A 722 22.16 -67.39 26.74
CA GLN A 722 21.73 -66.00 26.74
C GLN A 722 21.16 -65.62 25.37
N MET A 723 20.03 -64.92 25.34
CA MET A 723 19.43 -64.43 24.10
C MET A 723 20.00 -63.05 23.74
N PRO A 724 20.35 -62.79 22.46
CA PRO A 724 20.73 -61.46 22.01
C PRO A 724 19.63 -60.44 22.29
N LYS A 725 20.03 -59.24 22.74
CA LYS A 725 19.12 -58.11 22.94
C LYS A 725 18.69 -57.54 21.58
N SER A 726 17.42 -57.14 21.47
CA SER A 726 16.87 -56.49 20.28
C SER A 726 17.41 -55.08 20.11
N MET A 727 17.71 -54.69 18.87
CA MET A 727 18.12 -53.33 18.54
C MET A 727 16.95 -52.34 18.67
N PRO A 728 17.17 -51.12 19.19
CA PRO A 728 16.17 -50.08 19.16
C PRO A 728 15.87 -49.65 17.72
N THR A 729 14.62 -49.28 17.44
CA THR A 729 14.20 -48.77 16.13
C THR A 729 14.88 -47.42 15.84
N LYS A 730 15.35 -47.23 14.60
CA LYS A 730 15.95 -45.96 14.17
C LYS A 730 14.92 -44.83 14.31
N PRO A 731 15.29 -43.66 14.87
CA PRO A 731 14.41 -42.50 14.88
C PRO A 731 14.01 -42.11 13.45
N GLU A 732 12.72 -41.86 13.22
CA GLU A 732 12.24 -41.27 11.97
C GLU A 732 12.39 -39.75 12.04
N ALA A 733 12.65 -39.11 10.89
CA ALA A 733 12.75 -37.66 10.84
C ALA A 733 11.39 -37.04 11.25
N PRO A 734 11.37 -36.06 12.17
CA PRO A 734 10.13 -35.43 12.59
C PRO A 734 9.46 -34.70 11.42
N GLU A 735 8.12 -34.70 11.39
CA GLU A 735 7.31 -34.04 10.36
C GLU A 735 7.68 -32.55 10.22
N GLU A 736 8.02 -31.90 11.33
CA GLU A 736 8.49 -30.51 11.37
C GLU A 736 9.80 -30.26 10.60
N LEU A 737 10.74 -31.21 10.64
CA LEU A 737 12.00 -31.12 9.89
C LEU A 737 11.77 -31.26 8.39
N LEU A 738 10.92 -32.21 7.99
CA LEU A 738 10.55 -32.42 6.58
C LEU A 738 9.90 -31.16 5.99
N VAL A 739 8.97 -30.54 6.74
CA VAL A 739 8.32 -29.29 6.35
C VAL A 739 9.35 -28.13 6.27
N ALA A 740 10.26 -28.01 7.24
CA ALA A 740 11.24 -26.93 7.27
C ALA A 740 12.27 -27.03 6.12
N ASP A 741 12.75 -28.24 5.82
CA ASP A 741 13.68 -28.48 4.72
C ASP A 741 13.04 -28.21 3.36
N GLU A 742 11.82 -28.72 3.14
CA GLU A 742 11.12 -28.52 1.88
C GLU A 742 10.74 -27.05 1.67
N LEU A 743 10.36 -26.34 2.73
CA LEU A 743 10.10 -24.90 2.65
C LEU A 743 11.37 -24.11 2.35
N ARG A 744 12.51 -24.44 2.98
CA ARG A 744 13.82 -23.84 2.69
C ARG A 744 14.17 -24.00 1.22
N ASP A 745 14.09 -25.24 0.72
CA ASP A 745 14.52 -25.57 -0.65
C ASP A 745 13.60 -24.92 -1.68
N THR A 746 12.29 -24.88 -1.40
CA THR A 746 11.30 -24.18 -2.25
C THR A 746 11.60 -22.68 -2.31
N ILE A 747 11.83 -22.01 -1.18
CA ILE A 747 12.14 -20.57 -1.17
C ILE A 747 13.50 -20.30 -1.85
N ALA A 748 14.52 -21.11 -1.59
CA ALA A 748 15.85 -20.98 -2.20
C ALA A 748 15.80 -21.14 -3.73
N ALA A 749 15.15 -22.20 -4.21
CA ALA A 749 15.00 -22.48 -5.64
C ALA A 749 14.23 -21.37 -6.36
N ASN A 750 13.20 -20.81 -5.70
CA ASN A 750 12.44 -19.68 -6.23
C ASN A 750 13.28 -18.41 -6.39
N ILE A 751 14.11 -18.07 -5.41
CA ILE A 751 15.01 -16.90 -5.50
C ILE A 751 16.00 -17.07 -6.66
N GLU A 752 16.56 -18.26 -6.83
CA GLU A 752 17.54 -18.54 -7.89
C GLU A 752 16.90 -18.52 -9.28
N THR A 753 15.75 -19.19 -9.45
CA THR A 753 14.99 -19.25 -10.70
C THR A 753 14.53 -17.84 -11.10
N ALA A 754 13.92 -17.11 -10.16
CA ALA A 754 13.48 -15.75 -10.39
C ALA A 754 14.63 -14.85 -10.85
N SER A 755 15.80 -14.97 -10.23
CA SER A 755 16.99 -14.18 -10.61
C SER A 755 17.50 -14.47 -12.02
N ARG A 756 17.34 -15.70 -12.51
CA ARG A 756 17.81 -16.12 -13.84
C ARG A 756 16.86 -15.65 -14.93
N ASP A 757 15.57 -15.86 -14.71
CA ASP A 757 14.54 -15.67 -15.74
C ASP A 757 14.09 -14.20 -15.83
N GLU A 758 14.23 -13.44 -14.74
CA GLU A 758 13.95 -11.99 -14.67
C GLU A 758 14.64 -11.19 -15.79
N LYS A 759 15.95 -11.39 -16.00
CA LYS A 759 16.70 -10.67 -17.05
C LYS A 759 16.23 -11.03 -18.45
N SER A 760 15.87 -12.29 -18.67
CA SER A 760 15.37 -12.76 -19.95
C SER A 760 13.97 -12.22 -20.25
N LEU A 761 13.09 -12.17 -19.25
CA LEU A 761 11.76 -11.58 -19.39
C LEU A 761 11.83 -10.06 -19.60
N GLN A 762 12.73 -9.38 -18.88
CA GLN A 762 12.98 -7.95 -19.06
C GLN A 762 13.49 -7.64 -20.48
N SER A 763 14.40 -8.44 -21.03
CA SER A 763 14.89 -8.22 -22.40
C SER A 763 13.79 -8.40 -23.45
N ILE A 764 12.91 -9.40 -23.28
CA ILE A 764 11.75 -9.59 -24.19
C ILE A 764 10.84 -8.35 -24.19
N LEU A 765 10.57 -7.78 -23.02
CA LEU A 765 9.76 -6.56 -22.89
C LEU A 765 10.44 -5.35 -23.55
N ILE A 766 11.75 -5.17 -23.32
CA ILE A 766 12.54 -4.09 -23.93
C ILE A 766 12.60 -4.24 -25.45
N ASP A 767 12.78 -5.45 -25.98
CA ASP A 767 12.78 -5.70 -27.43
C ASP A 767 11.42 -5.38 -28.06
N ARG A 768 10.32 -5.71 -27.37
CA ARG A 768 8.99 -5.29 -27.81
C ARG A 768 8.82 -3.78 -27.81
N LEU A 769 9.31 -3.09 -26.78
CA LEU A 769 9.33 -1.63 -26.71
C LEU A 769 10.11 -1.02 -27.89
N ASN A 770 11.32 -1.51 -28.15
CA ASN A 770 12.14 -1.06 -29.27
C ASN A 770 11.44 -1.29 -30.63
N SER A 771 10.78 -2.43 -30.82
CA SER A 771 9.99 -2.69 -32.03
C SER A 771 8.86 -1.68 -32.23
N MET A 772 8.17 -1.29 -31.16
CA MET A 772 7.15 -0.22 -31.21
C MET A 772 7.77 1.12 -31.60
N ARG A 773 8.93 1.47 -31.03
CA ARG A 773 9.66 2.71 -31.34
C ARG A 773 10.04 2.79 -32.82
N ASP A 774 10.51 1.68 -33.38
CA ASP A 774 11.06 1.65 -34.73
C ASP A 774 9.98 1.60 -35.82
N GLN A 775 8.76 1.10 -35.49
CA GLN A 775 7.65 0.97 -36.44
C GLN A 775 6.32 1.55 -35.93
N PRO A 776 6.26 2.87 -35.62
CA PRO A 776 5.09 3.48 -35.00
C PRO A 776 3.84 3.46 -35.90
N ALA A 777 4.02 3.61 -37.21
CA ALA A 777 2.92 3.60 -38.18
C ALA A 777 2.20 2.24 -38.25
N ASN A 778 2.94 1.13 -38.09
CA ASN A 778 2.37 -0.22 -38.15
C ASN A 778 1.49 -0.50 -36.93
N GLN A 779 1.83 0.05 -35.76
CA GLN A 779 1.02 -0.13 -34.55
C GLN A 779 -0.29 0.68 -34.58
N MET A 780 -0.33 1.74 -35.39
CA MET A 780 -1.46 2.69 -35.44
C MET A 780 -2.39 2.52 -36.65
N GLY A 781 -1.96 1.81 -37.69
CA GLY A 781 -2.66 1.75 -38.99
C GLY A 781 -4.14 1.35 -38.93
N ASP A 782 -4.48 0.41 -38.05
CA ASP A 782 -5.85 -0.11 -37.91
C ASP A 782 -6.59 0.44 -36.68
N GLN A 783 -6.01 1.41 -35.97
CA GLN A 783 -6.59 1.91 -34.71
C GLN A 783 -7.79 2.81 -34.96
N VAL A 784 -8.82 2.59 -34.13
CA VAL A 784 -10.08 3.34 -34.13
C VAL A 784 -10.27 4.00 -32.77
N VAL A 785 -10.56 5.30 -32.77
CA VAL A 785 -10.83 6.07 -31.55
C VAL A 785 -12.28 6.56 -31.58
N ASN A 786 -13.00 6.30 -30.49
CA ASN A 786 -14.36 6.80 -30.30
C ASN A 786 -14.32 8.23 -29.73
N ILE A 787 -14.95 9.18 -30.42
CA ILE A 787 -15.00 10.60 -30.02
C ILE A 787 -16.23 10.95 -29.19
N ALA A 788 -17.25 10.09 -29.09
CA ALA A 788 -18.52 10.45 -28.46
C ALA A 788 -18.37 10.59 -26.93
N ASP A 789 -17.98 9.50 -26.27
CA ASP A 789 -17.82 9.49 -24.81
C ASP A 789 -16.37 9.80 -24.42
N GLY A 790 -15.41 9.23 -25.16
CA GLY A 790 -13.99 9.36 -24.86
C GLY A 790 -13.48 10.81 -24.87
N PHE A 791 -13.98 11.65 -25.79
CA PHE A 791 -13.56 13.05 -25.84
C PHE A 791 -14.16 13.88 -24.70
N HIS A 792 -15.42 13.63 -24.33
CA HIS A 792 -16.04 14.33 -23.20
C HIS A 792 -15.32 14.02 -21.89
N GLU A 793 -14.99 12.74 -21.64
CA GLU A 793 -14.18 12.33 -20.49
C GLU A 793 -12.80 12.99 -20.50
N TYR A 794 -12.14 13.03 -21.66
CA TYR A 794 -10.88 13.73 -21.81
C TYR A 794 -10.99 15.22 -21.48
N LEU A 795 -12.03 15.92 -21.94
CA LEU A 795 -12.24 17.33 -21.61
C LEU A 795 -12.47 17.56 -20.12
N LEU A 796 -13.22 16.65 -19.48
CA LEU A 796 -13.44 16.68 -18.04
C LEU A 796 -12.12 16.60 -17.28
N GLU A 797 -11.25 15.66 -17.63
CA GLU A 797 -9.98 15.43 -16.94
C GLU A 797 -8.90 16.45 -17.29
N SER A 798 -8.81 16.86 -18.56
CA SER A 798 -7.70 17.67 -19.05
C SER A 798 -7.93 19.17 -18.96
N THR A 799 -9.18 19.66 -18.96
CA THR A 799 -9.46 21.09 -19.12
C THR A 799 -10.45 21.61 -18.10
N ILE A 800 -11.58 20.91 -17.91
CA ILE A 800 -12.68 21.39 -17.05
C ILE A 800 -12.32 21.21 -15.56
N ARG A 801 -11.73 20.07 -15.18
CA ARG A 801 -11.25 19.81 -13.82
C ARG A 801 -9.80 20.27 -13.66
N SER A 802 -9.58 21.58 -13.73
CA SER A 802 -8.24 22.18 -13.82
C SER A 802 -7.36 21.92 -12.58
N ILE A 803 -7.94 21.63 -11.42
CA ILE A 803 -7.20 21.19 -10.21
C ILE A 803 -6.45 19.88 -10.45
N GLY A 804 -6.90 19.06 -11.39
CA GLY A 804 -6.24 17.81 -11.81
C GLY A 804 -4.83 18.00 -12.37
N LYS A 805 -4.38 19.22 -12.64
CA LYS A 805 -3.02 19.53 -13.10
C LYS A 805 -2.07 19.95 -12.00
N LEU A 806 -2.56 20.03 -10.76
CA LEU A 806 -1.75 20.44 -9.62
C LEU A 806 -1.02 19.23 -9.04
N LEU A 807 0.29 19.37 -8.85
CA LEU A 807 1.13 18.40 -8.17
C LEU A 807 1.29 18.83 -6.71
N PRO A 808 0.69 18.14 -5.74
CA PRO A 808 0.87 18.43 -4.33
C PRO A 808 2.26 17.99 -3.87
N ARG A 809 3.01 18.90 -3.27
CA ARG A 809 4.26 18.62 -2.55
C ARG A 809 4.09 18.99 -1.10
N ALA A 810 4.14 18.00 -0.21
CA ALA A 810 4.09 18.26 1.23
C ALA A 810 5.18 19.27 1.58
N SER A 811 4.85 20.33 2.31
CA SER A 811 5.80 21.37 2.69
C SER A 811 6.08 21.34 4.19
N ARG A 812 5.02 21.24 5.01
CA ARG A 812 5.10 21.19 6.48
C ARG A 812 3.99 20.37 7.12
N VAL A 813 4.27 19.83 8.31
CA VAL A 813 3.27 19.30 9.23
C VAL A 813 3.54 19.84 10.62
N TYR A 814 2.48 20.25 11.30
CA TYR A 814 2.50 20.65 12.70
C TYR A 814 1.72 19.62 13.53
N LEU A 815 2.32 19.14 14.62
CA LEU A 815 1.66 18.28 15.60
C LEU A 815 1.74 18.92 16.98
N LYS A 816 0.78 18.62 17.84
CA LYS A 816 0.75 19.09 19.23
C LYS A 816 0.60 17.94 20.21
N SER A 817 1.19 18.09 21.39
CA SER A 817 0.92 17.21 22.53
C SER A 817 -0.34 17.68 23.27
N PRO A 818 -1.36 16.83 23.46
CA PRO A 818 -2.54 17.21 24.25
C PRO A 818 -2.23 17.47 25.72
N GLU A 819 -1.22 16.80 26.27
CA GLU A 819 -0.77 16.96 27.67
C GLU A 819 0.04 18.25 27.86
N GLU A 820 0.77 18.66 26.81
CA GLU A 820 1.64 19.84 26.80
C GLU A 820 1.34 20.69 25.55
N PRO A 821 0.30 21.55 25.60
CA PRO A 821 -0.15 22.30 24.41
C PRO A 821 0.90 23.25 23.80
N ASP A 822 1.87 23.69 24.61
CA ASP A 822 2.98 24.54 24.17
C ASP A 822 4.10 23.75 23.46
N LEU A 823 4.11 22.42 23.59
CA LEU A 823 5.02 21.52 22.90
C LEU A 823 4.47 21.20 21.51
N ILE A 824 5.16 21.69 20.49
CA ILE A 824 4.80 21.54 19.10
C ILE A 824 5.95 20.87 18.35
N TYR A 825 5.54 19.96 17.47
CA TYR A 825 6.42 19.27 16.56
C TYR A 825 6.29 19.88 15.18
N LEU A 826 7.43 20.12 14.54
CA LEU A 826 7.50 20.57 13.16
C LEU A 826 8.16 19.51 12.31
N VAL A 827 7.45 19.13 11.25
CA VAL A 827 8.01 18.32 10.16
C VAL A 827 8.15 19.19 8.93
N SER A 828 9.35 19.29 8.37
CA SER A 828 9.61 19.99 7.11
C SER A 828 10.02 19.02 6.01
N TYR A 829 9.66 19.38 4.78
CA TYR A 829 9.94 18.58 3.59
C TYR A 829 10.71 19.44 2.58
N GLU A 830 11.90 18.97 2.20
CA GLU A 830 12.71 19.59 1.16
C GLU A 830 12.86 18.64 -0.04
N TYR A 831 12.63 19.14 -1.26
CA TYR A 831 12.78 18.33 -2.47
C TYR A 831 13.98 18.81 -3.29
N LYS A 832 14.87 17.88 -3.65
CA LYS A 832 16.03 18.11 -4.51
C LYS A 832 16.04 17.06 -5.62
N LYS A 833 15.71 17.46 -6.86
CA LYS A 833 15.60 16.56 -8.04
C LYS A 833 14.86 15.24 -7.71
N ASP A 834 15.58 14.18 -7.37
CA ASP A 834 15.05 12.82 -7.13
C ASP A 834 15.11 12.38 -5.65
N GLU A 835 15.50 13.29 -4.76
CA GLU A 835 15.62 13.08 -3.32
C GLU A 835 14.67 14.02 -2.56
N MET A 836 13.95 13.47 -1.58
CA MET A 836 13.15 14.19 -0.61
C MET A 836 13.80 14.02 0.76
N MET A 837 14.05 15.14 1.44
CA MET A 837 14.52 15.16 2.82
C MET A 837 13.36 15.55 3.73
N VAL A 838 13.11 14.73 4.73
CA VAL A 838 12.13 14.98 5.79
C VAL A 838 12.89 15.25 7.07
N GLN A 839 12.65 16.40 7.70
CA GLN A 839 13.23 16.74 8.99
C GLN A 839 12.11 16.81 10.01
N ILE A 840 12.28 16.14 11.15
CA ILE A 840 11.33 16.11 12.26
C ILE A 840 12.04 16.64 13.49
N GLY A 841 11.40 17.58 14.19
CA GLY A 841 11.91 18.17 15.42
C GLY A 841 10.81 18.73 16.30
N SER A 842 11.18 19.15 17.51
CA SER A 842 10.28 19.77 18.48
C SER A 842 10.90 21.04 19.08
N ASN A 843 10.05 21.87 19.69
CA ASN A 843 10.48 23.06 20.43
C ASN A 843 10.77 22.78 21.91
N PHE A 844 10.87 21.52 22.36
CA PHE A 844 10.95 21.18 23.79
C PHE A 844 12.14 21.82 24.53
N LEU A 845 13.31 21.94 23.89
CA LEU A 845 14.51 22.54 24.48
C LEU A 845 14.59 24.06 24.30
N ARG A 846 13.57 24.67 23.69
CA ARG A 846 13.51 26.11 23.37
C ARG A 846 12.50 26.81 24.26
#